data_AF-A0A9P1I105-F1
#
_entry.id   AF-A0A9P1I105-F1
#
_cell.length_a   1.000
_cell.length_b   1.000
_cell.length_c   1.000
_cell.angle_alpha   90.00
_cell.angle_beta   90.00
_cell.angle_gamma   90.00
#
_symmetry.space_group_name_H-M   'P 1'
#
loop_
_entity.id
_entity.type
_entity.pdbx_description
1 polymer ?
#
loop_
_entity_poly.entity_id
_entity_poly.type
_entity_poly.pdbx_seq_one_letter_code
_entity_poly.pdbx_strand_id
1 'polypeptide(L)'
;MGWRILLVAALLPICSALFEDQVGKFDWRKQFVGCPTNILFDRQSSRENNLLFSTKEKVLTSISLVDGSLKWRRIQEELGDYDLPILADESNLFSIADAGRVLRVWNKGTGALVWQKVLSDLIPKQPSYMIRHGSSVIVSVDNVVSSFSSSGTEEWKFQSESSQWSTVVVSGDKLIFVSYNGDSLKSADIINGKPTSASTINVQLSNAKCFSSKQSVVCWKDNTVKVVNFSSANRVAQTFNVERIRNVKVISEEHFAVIAETSTVIHSFASQTEVLKVDKTVEAVASVDKYFLVASKEKIEFYQGPGKSLFTLKLANSKVRELYVSSVRKEIELVVVFEDCRVELFVVSADFSQSQSEWSREEGLARLVSIEMVDLPLSESQKMIEDEFAAQEGNILSSFVRRIISQGIQIQKHFIHSINQVLSFSHITSKIGSFSQLIDAVRNSPRSDSYDSNPLERDFFNLRKMLVVVSLDGSVFGIDSEGGKIVWKLWLGDRFSPLNSELGESRVPLFIQRSTALYQLNGQAVVVFQDVNSGIGNLVFFDPITGTVVERKQLQSKIKNVNLLPVVAKNHLQTLAVVEKGNKITLYPEIEKDSASTLDKVYFTEVTPKGLEGSVLSLTTLKIAQTWTIDLNLGKSEKIISVKSKPLHEKVHSQGRVLIDRNVQYKYVNPNLIALAALDDVSQVLSLYMIDSVTGQIVHNAKTAKAALPVHIVHCENWVAYSYWSEKSRRTELGVIELYEGEELTNQEKFDSFVPTKRAPEVNAQSYVYTHGVDAMGVTETEQGLTTKSILLALPFGGIHEVSRKLLDANRPMELTQEMREEMMIPYMPEIRIATEDMVNYNQTVFRVKGIKTAPSGLESTSLMLAYGVDLFFTRLTPSGTFDILKDDFDHLLISLVLIGLMVASIITKRLARNNALKAAWS
;
A
#
# COMPACT_ATOMS: atom_id res chain seq x y z
N MET A 1 0.03 17.57 -58.26
CA MET A 1 -0.61 17.59 -56.93
C MET A 1 -0.12 16.47 -55.99
N GLY A 2 0.42 15.34 -56.50
CA GLY A 2 0.86 14.20 -55.65
C GLY A 2 2.17 14.36 -54.85
N TRP A 3 3.14 15.15 -55.32
CA TRP A 3 4.42 15.35 -54.62
C TRP A 3 4.29 16.10 -53.28
N ARG A 4 3.33 17.04 -53.16
CA ARG A 4 3.12 17.81 -51.92
C ARG A 4 2.44 16.99 -50.82
N ILE A 5 1.69 15.95 -51.17
CA ILE A 5 1.03 15.05 -50.20
C ILE A 5 2.06 14.04 -49.63
N LEU A 6 3.01 13.58 -50.46
CA LEU A 6 4.12 12.71 -50.03
C LEU A 6 5.09 13.42 -49.07
N LEU A 7 5.31 14.73 -49.24
CA LEU A 7 6.17 15.52 -48.36
C LEU A 7 5.49 15.86 -47.02
N VAL A 8 4.16 16.01 -46.99
CA VAL A 8 3.39 16.18 -45.74
C VAL A 8 3.24 14.85 -44.99
N ALA A 9 3.14 13.71 -45.69
CA ALA A 9 3.15 12.38 -45.06
C ALA A 9 4.54 12.01 -44.50
N ALA A 10 5.63 12.49 -45.11
CA ALA A 10 7.00 12.27 -44.62
C ALA A 10 7.40 13.18 -43.43
N LEU A 11 6.65 14.27 -43.17
CA LEU A 11 6.89 15.21 -42.07
C LEU A 11 6.02 14.94 -40.82
N LEU A 12 5.18 13.90 -40.84
CA LEU A 12 4.29 13.54 -39.73
C LEU A 12 4.87 12.62 -38.63
N PRO A 13 6.13 12.13 -38.66
CA PRO A 13 6.75 11.54 -37.47
C PRO A 13 7.93 12.38 -37.00
N ILE A 14 7.70 13.60 -36.49
CA ILE A 14 8.76 14.38 -35.80
C ILE A 14 8.32 14.84 -34.39
N CYS A 15 7.10 14.54 -33.95
CA CYS A 15 6.76 14.62 -32.53
C CYS A 15 7.01 13.27 -31.85
N SER A 16 8.28 12.84 -31.82
CA SER A 16 8.71 11.82 -30.85
C SER A 16 8.89 12.52 -29.51
N ALA A 17 7.82 12.51 -28.71
CA ALA A 17 7.97 12.65 -27.27
C ALA A 17 8.70 11.40 -26.75
N LEU A 18 9.59 11.58 -25.78
CA LEU A 18 10.45 10.54 -25.22
C LEU A 18 9.58 9.40 -24.65
N PHE A 19 9.55 8.26 -25.36
CA PHE A 19 9.09 6.93 -24.90
C PHE A 19 7.57 6.63 -24.81
N GLU A 20 6.73 7.04 -25.79
CA GLU A 20 5.34 6.50 -25.89
C GLU A 20 5.32 4.97 -26.05
N ASP A 21 6.36 4.39 -26.64
CA ASP A 21 6.46 2.95 -26.88
C ASP A 21 6.67 2.14 -25.60
N GLN A 22 7.00 2.74 -24.46
CA GLN A 22 7.23 2.02 -23.20
C GLN A 22 6.08 2.16 -22.18
N VAL A 23 5.16 3.10 -22.39
CA VAL A 23 4.01 3.33 -21.50
C VAL A 23 3.11 2.08 -21.46
N GLY A 24 2.86 1.57 -20.26
CA GLY A 24 2.01 0.39 -20.03
C GLY A 24 2.67 -0.94 -20.35
N LYS A 25 3.96 -0.97 -20.73
CA LYS A 25 4.73 -2.21 -20.92
C LYS A 25 5.35 -2.73 -19.63
N PHE A 26 5.86 -1.83 -18.80
CA PHE A 26 6.67 -2.18 -17.61
C PHE A 26 6.10 -1.62 -16.31
N ASP A 27 5.04 -0.84 -16.43
CA ASP A 27 4.43 -0.11 -15.33
C ASP A 27 2.93 -0.35 -15.30
N TRP A 28 2.38 -0.31 -14.09
CA TRP A 28 0.94 -0.42 -13.88
C TRP A 28 0.53 0.37 -12.66
N ARG A 29 -0.73 0.80 -12.68
CA ARG A 29 -1.37 1.49 -11.56
C ARG A 29 -2.64 0.78 -11.16
N LYS A 30 -2.84 0.61 -9.85
CA LYS A 30 -4.11 0.16 -9.28
C LYS A 30 -4.69 1.21 -8.35
N GLN A 31 -5.94 1.58 -8.63
CA GLN A 31 -6.68 2.57 -7.87
C GLN A 31 -7.61 1.89 -6.86
N PHE A 32 -7.48 2.26 -5.60
CA PHE A 32 -8.33 1.80 -4.52
C PHE A 32 -9.02 2.98 -3.81
N VAL A 33 -10.05 2.67 -3.04
CA VAL A 33 -10.83 3.66 -2.28
C VAL A 33 -10.71 3.42 -0.78
N GLY A 34 -10.26 2.23 -0.40
CA GLY A 34 -10.11 1.80 0.99
C GLY A 34 -11.39 1.21 1.57
N CYS A 35 -11.32 0.81 2.83
CA CYS A 35 -12.39 0.05 3.48
C CYS A 35 -13.70 0.87 3.58
N PRO A 36 -14.82 0.43 2.98
CA PRO A 36 -16.07 1.16 3.05
C PRO A 36 -16.61 1.28 4.48
N THR A 37 -17.25 2.41 4.76
CA THR A 37 -18.01 2.70 5.99
C THR A 37 -19.49 2.90 5.69
N ASN A 38 -19.82 3.44 4.52
CA ASN A 38 -21.20 3.62 4.07
C ASN A 38 -21.30 3.44 2.55
N ILE A 39 -22.35 2.76 2.10
CA ILE A 39 -22.62 2.49 0.69
C ILE A 39 -24.08 2.85 0.40
N LEU A 40 -24.30 3.67 -0.62
CA LEU A 40 -25.63 4.03 -1.11
C LEU A 40 -25.79 3.58 -2.57
N PHE A 41 -26.94 2.97 -2.88
CA PHE A 41 -27.31 2.66 -4.26
C PHE A 41 -27.81 3.93 -4.95
N ASP A 42 -27.17 4.33 -6.05
CA ASP A 42 -27.58 5.46 -6.90
C ASP A 42 -28.16 4.96 -8.22
N ARG A 43 -29.41 5.33 -8.47
CA ARG A 43 -30.16 4.98 -9.68
C ARG A 43 -30.71 6.24 -10.32
N GLN A 44 -29.87 6.90 -11.12
CA GLN A 44 -30.26 8.10 -11.86
C GLN A 44 -31.09 7.78 -13.11
N SER A 45 -30.80 6.66 -13.77
CA SER A 45 -31.47 6.24 -15.00
C SER A 45 -31.39 4.74 -15.20
N SER A 46 -32.10 4.19 -16.20
CA SER A 46 -32.04 2.76 -16.55
C SER A 46 -30.67 2.29 -17.06
N ARG A 47 -29.73 3.21 -17.36
CA ARG A 47 -28.39 2.94 -17.89
C ARG A 47 -27.26 3.29 -16.92
N GLU A 48 -27.51 4.13 -15.92
CA GLU A 48 -26.49 4.58 -14.97
C GLU A 48 -26.85 4.11 -13.56
N ASN A 49 -26.41 2.88 -13.28
CA ASN A 49 -26.52 2.24 -11.97
C ASN A 49 -25.14 2.29 -11.31
N ASN A 50 -25.02 3.07 -10.24
CA ASN A 50 -23.76 3.25 -9.52
C ASN A 50 -23.95 3.00 -8.02
N LEU A 51 -22.83 2.72 -7.34
CA LEU A 51 -22.72 2.73 -5.89
C LEU A 51 -21.91 3.94 -5.46
N LEU A 52 -22.42 4.68 -4.48
CA LEU A 52 -21.71 5.78 -3.84
C LEU A 52 -21.07 5.26 -2.55
N PHE A 53 -19.74 5.30 -2.46
CA PHE A 53 -19.02 4.84 -1.28
C PHE A 53 -18.48 6.03 -0.48
N SER A 54 -18.50 5.85 0.83
CA SER A 54 -17.65 6.55 1.79
C SER A 54 -16.75 5.53 2.47
N THR A 55 -15.48 5.87 2.69
CA THR A 55 -14.47 4.94 3.21
C THR A 55 -13.74 5.47 4.45
N LYS A 56 -13.10 4.57 5.19
CA LYS A 56 -12.28 4.91 6.37
C LYS A 56 -11.15 5.90 6.04
N GLU A 57 -10.54 5.72 4.87
CA GLU A 57 -9.48 6.56 4.31
C GLU A 57 -10.01 7.91 3.76
N LYS A 58 -11.24 8.30 4.15
CA LYS A 58 -11.89 9.57 3.80
C LYS A 58 -12.00 9.79 2.30
N VAL A 59 -12.32 8.73 1.56
CA VAL A 59 -12.53 8.77 0.12
C VAL A 59 -14.03 8.73 -0.18
N LEU A 60 -14.49 9.68 -0.98
CA LEU A 60 -15.81 9.67 -1.62
C LEU A 60 -15.67 9.23 -3.05
N THR A 61 -16.49 8.30 -3.51
CA THR A 61 -16.38 7.77 -4.87
C THR A 61 -17.73 7.30 -5.40
N SER A 62 -17.83 7.24 -6.72
CA SER A 62 -18.88 6.52 -7.43
C SER A 62 -18.26 5.33 -8.18
N ILE A 63 -18.82 4.15 -7.97
CA ILE A 63 -18.39 2.88 -8.57
C ILE A 63 -19.55 2.35 -9.41
N SER A 64 -19.24 1.87 -10.61
CA SER A 64 -20.21 1.23 -11.50
C SER A 64 -20.73 -0.08 -10.90
N LEU A 65 -22.05 -0.28 -10.90
CA LEU A 65 -22.64 -1.55 -10.46
C LEU A 65 -22.31 -2.72 -11.40
N VAL A 66 -22.04 -2.44 -12.68
CA VAL A 66 -21.87 -3.46 -13.72
C VAL A 66 -20.54 -4.19 -13.60
N ASP A 67 -19.44 -3.45 -13.47
CA ASP A 67 -18.07 -3.98 -13.58
C ASP A 67 -17.20 -3.61 -12.38
N GLY A 68 -17.74 -2.87 -11.41
CA GLY A 68 -16.97 -2.38 -10.27
C GLY A 68 -15.92 -1.33 -10.65
N SER A 69 -16.00 -0.72 -11.84
CA SER A 69 -15.06 0.33 -12.26
C SER A 69 -15.31 1.65 -11.53
N LEU A 70 -14.24 2.40 -11.30
CA LEU A 70 -14.29 3.70 -10.63
C LEU A 70 -14.69 4.79 -11.63
N LYS A 71 -15.78 5.52 -11.37
CA LYS A 71 -16.26 6.62 -12.22
C LYS A 71 -15.60 7.94 -11.86
N TRP A 72 -15.63 8.28 -10.58
CA TRP A 72 -14.95 9.46 -10.03
C TRP A 72 -14.62 9.20 -8.58
N ARG A 73 -13.56 9.87 -8.09
CA ARG A 73 -13.08 9.75 -6.71
C ARG A 73 -12.61 11.10 -6.19
N ARG A 74 -12.93 11.39 -4.92
CA ARG A 74 -12.54 12.59 -4.18
C ARG A 74 -11.96 12.18 -2.83
N ILE A 75 -10.66 12.40 -2.68
CA ILE A 75 -9.93 12.15 -1.44
C ILE A 75 -10.05 13.41 -0.57
N GLN A 76 -10.60 13.26 0.63
CA GLN A 76 -10.78 14.37 1.59
C GLN A 76 -9.57 14.48 2.53
N GLU A 77 -9.59 15.40 3.48
CA GLU A 77 -8.55 15.59 4.50
C GLU A 77 -8.61 14.47 5.57
N GLU A 78 -7.45 14.02 6.06
CA GLU A 78 -7.33 12.96 7.08
C GLU A 78 -7.16 13.58 8.48
N LEU A 79 -8.23 14.17 9.00
CA LEU A 79 -8.25 14.75 10.35
C LEU A 79 -9.04 13.85 11.31
N GLY A 80 -8.32 13.12 12.15
CA GLY A 80 -8.88 12.27 13.21
C GLY A 80 -9.59 11.01 12.71
N ASP A 81 -10.03 10.20 13.67
CA ASP A 81 -10.75 8.93 13.43
C ASP A 81 -12.27 9.15 13.42
N TYR A 82 -12.74 10.10 12.61
CA TYR A 82 -14.17 10.39 12.44
C TYR A 82 -14.71 9.75 11.18
N ASP A 83 -15.90 9.15 11.23
CA ASP A 83 -16.56 8.67 10.01
C ASP A 83 -16.87 9.85 9.06
N LEU A 84 -16.94 9.55 7.76
CA LEU A 84 -17.33 10.51 6.72
C LEU A 84 -18.80 10.25 6.35
N PRO A 85 -19.77 10.83 7.08
CA PRO A 85 -21.18 10.55 6.85
C PRO A 85 -21.60 11.10 5.49
N ILE A 86 -22.41 10.33 4.78
CA ILE A 86 -22.94 10.67 3.46
C ILE A 86 -24.46 10.56 3.42
N LEU A 87 -25.08 11.40 2.61
CA LEU A 87 -26.50 11.40 2.30
C LEU A 87 -26.66 11.74 0.81
N ALA A 88 -27.55 11.07 0.08
CA ALA A 88 -27.76 11.32 -1.34
C ALA A 88 -29.19 11.79 -1.65
N ASP A 89 -29.32 12.59 -2.70
CA ASP A 89 -30.57 13.04 -3.33
C ASP A 89 -30.61 12.63 -4.82
N GLU A 90 -31.63 13.07 -5.56
CA GLU A 90 -31.79 12.82 -7.00
C GLU A 90 -30.64 13.33 -7.86
N SER A 91 -29.91 14.37 -7.43
CA SER A 91 -28.79 14.96 -8.19
C SER A 91 -27.51 15.18 -7.38
N ASN A 92 -27.63 15.27 -6.05
CA ASN A 92 -26.54 15.69 -5.17
C ASN A 92 -26.18 14.63 -4.13
N LEU A 93 -24.90 14.61 -3.74
CA LEU A 93 -24.35 13.85 -2.64
C LEU A 93 -23.86 14.85 -1.58
N PHE A 94 -24.34 14.72 -0.36
CA PHE A 94 -23.96 15.52 0.80
C PHE A 94 -22.97 14.73 1.65
N SER A 95 -21.91 15.39 2.12
CA SER A 95 -20.91 14.80 3.02
C SER A 95 -20.50 15.79 4.09
N ILE A 96 -20.30 15.33 5.33
CA ILE A 96 -19.68 16.16 6.37
C ILE A 96 -18.21 15.77 6.48
N ALA A 97 -17.33 16.64 5.97
CA ALA A 97 -15.89 16.45 5.94
C ALA A 97 -15.19 17.26 7.05
N ASP A 98 -13.86 17.23 7.04
CA ASP A 98 -13.02 18.03 7.93
C ASP A 98 -13.34 17.83 9.42
N ALA A 99 -13.36 16.56 9.83
CA ALA A 99 -13.71 16.11 11.18
C ALA A 99 -15.08 16.60 11.70
N GLY A 100 -16.05 16.85 10.82
CA GLY A 100 -17.39 17.33 11.21
C GLY A 100 -17.63 18.83 11.00
N ARG A 101 -16.61 19.58 10.56
CA ARG A 101 -16.67 21.05 10.48
C ARG A 101 -17.28 21.60 9.21
N VAL A 102 -17.23 20.84 8.11
CA VAL A 102 -17.61 21.36 6.79
C VAL A 102 -18.64 20.45 6.13
N LEU A 103 -19.79 21.02 5.77
CA LEU A 103 -20.75 20.40 4.87
C LEU A 103 -20.31 20.66 3.42
N ARG A 104 -20.10 19.58 2.65
CA ARG A 104 -19.80 19.64 1.22
C ARG A 104 -20.91 18.96 0.44
N VAL A 105 -21.28 19.56 -0.69
CA VAL A 105 -22.27 19.02 -1.60
C VAL A 105 -21.64 18.82 -2.96
N TRP A 106 -21.80 17.61 -3.48
CA TRP A 106 -21.20 17.14 -4.71
C TRP A 106 -22.30 16.81 -5.70
N ASN A 107 -22.07 17.07 -6.98
CA ASN A 107 -22.86 16.47 -8.03
C ASN A 107 -22.53 14.98 -8.04
N LYS A 108 -23.54 14.12 -7.85
CA LYS A 108 -23.31 12.69 -7.67
C LYS A 108 -22.90 11.96 -8.97
N GLY A 109 -23.24 12.52 -10.14
CA GLY A 109 -22.86 11.99 -11.44
C GLY A 109 -21.41 12.31 -11.82
N THR A 110 -20.96 13.54 -11.59
CA THR A 110 -19.61 13.99 -12.00
C THR A 110 -18.60 14.02 -10.85
N GLY A 111 -19.05 13.95 -9.60
CA GLY A 111 -18.22 14.15 -8.42
C GLY A 111 -17.69 15.59 -8.29
N ALA A 112 -18.26 16.57 -9.00
CA ALA A 112 -17.87 17.97 -8.89
C ALA A 112 -18.45 18.61 -7.63
N LEU A 113 -17.68 19.46 -6.95
CA LEU A 113 -18.19 20.23 -5.81
C LEU A 113 -19.20 21.28 -6.32
N VAL A 114 -20.41 21.27 -5.75
CA VAL A 114 -21.47 22.26 -6.05
C VAL A 114 -21.32 23.45 -5.11
N TRP A 115 -21.29 23.19 -3.81
CA TRP A 115 -21.07 24.20 -2.78
C TRP A 115 -20.54 23.57 -1.48
N GLN A 116 -19.99 24.40 -0.61
CA GLN A 116 -19.56 24.00 0.73
C GLN A 116 -19.90 25.08 1.76
N LYS A 117 -20.14 24.65 3.00
CA LYS A 117 -20.47 25.53 4.13
C LYS A 117 -19.75 25.07 5.40
N VAL A 118 -19.11 26.02 6.09
CA VAL A 118 -18.52 25.77 7.43
C VAL A 118 -19.65 25.75 8.46
N LEU A 119 -19.76 24.64 9.19
CA LEU A 119 -20.75 24.40 10.23
C LEU A 119 -20.27 24.87 11.61
N SER A 120 -18.98 24.60 11.91
CA SER A 120 -18.33 24.90 13.18
C SER A 120 -16.86 25.26 12.96
N ASP A 121 -16.36 26.22 13.73
CA ASP A 121 -14.94 26.60 13.74
C ASP A 121 -14.09 25.56 14.49
N LEU A 122 -14.67 24.93 15.51
CA LEU A 122 -14.03 23.91 16.35
C LEU A 122 -14.42 22.49 15.90
N ILE A 123 -13.52 21.53 16.13
CA ILE A 123 -13.79 20.11 15.90
C ILE A 123 -14.94 19.68 16.84
N PRO A 124 -16.07 19.21 16.29
CA PRO A 124 -17.19 18.72 17.07
C PRO A 124 -16.79 17.57 17.99
N LYS A 125 -17.41 17.50 19.17
CA LYS A 125 -17.17 16.41 20.12
C LYS A 125 -18.07 15.21 19.84
N GLN A 126 -19.18 15.42 19.14
CA GLN A 126 -20.19 14.41 18.86
C GLN A 126 -20.26 14.06 17.37
N PRO A 127 -20.71 12.84 17.03
CA PRO A 127 -20.91 12.45 15.64
C PRO A 127 -21.96 13.37 15.00
N SER A 128 -21.66 13.85 13.79
CA SER A 128 -22.56 14.69 13.03
C SER A 128 -23.66 13.87 12.37
N TYR A 129 -24.88 14.41 12.33
CA TYR A 129 -26.03 13.74 11.73
C TYR A 129 -26.61 14.57 10.58
N MET A 130 -27.04 13.89 9.51
CA MET A 130 -27.72 14.50 8.36
C MET A 130 -29.03 13.78 8.07
N ILE A 131 -30.07 14.56 7.80
CA ILE A 131 -31.36 14.04 7.33
C ILE A 131 -31.96 14.97 6.30
N ARG A 132 -32.70 14.39 5.34
CA ARG A 132 -33.43 15.13 4.32
C ARG A 132 -34.86 15.41 4.79
N HIS A 133 -35.36 16.61 4.51
CA HIS A 133 -36.76 16.98 4.68
C HIS A 133 -37.22 17.84 3.49
N GLY A 134 -38.07 17.28 2.62
CA GLY A 134 -38.42 17.93 1.36
C GLY A 134 -37.18 18.18 0.50
N SER A 135 -37.00 19.43 0.05
CA SER A 135 -35.83 19.89 -0.72
C SER A 135 -34.64 20.35 0.14
N SER A 136 -34.78 20.35 1.46
CA SER A 136 -33.79 20.87 2.39
C SER A 136 -33.05 19.73 3.11
N VAL A 137 -31.80 19.99 3.47
CA VAL A 137 -30.95 19.09 4.26
C VAL A 137 -30.73 19.71 5.62
N ILE A 138 -31.05 18.94 6.65
CA ILE A 138 -30.90 19.35 8.05
C ILE A 138 -29.67 18.65 8.59
N VAL A 139 -28.80 19.44 9.21
CA VAL A 139 -27.55 18.97 9.77
C VAL A 139 -27.51 19.30 11.25
N SER A 140 -27.20 18.29 12.06
CA SER A 140 -26.98 18.42 13.51
C SER A 140 -25.50 18.19 13.80
N VAL A 141 -24.83 19.20 14.36
CA VAL A 141 -23.43 19.13 14.81
C VAL A 141 -23.37 19.62 16.25
N ASP A 142 -22.89 18.76 17.15
CA ASP A 142 -22.94 18.97 18.59
C ASP A 142 -24.35 19.37 19.07
N ASN A 143 -24.57 20.65 19.40
CA ASN A 143 -25.86 21.18 19.85
C ASN A 143 -26.45 22.21 18.88
N VAL A 144 -25.88 22.33 17.68
CA VAL A 144 -26.30 23.28 16.66
C VAL A 144 -27.01 22.52 15.55
N VAL A 145 -28.24 22.92 15.26
CA VAL A 145 -29.04 22.36 14.16
C VAL A 145 -29.23 23.45 13.11
N SER A 146 -28.88 23.14 11.87
CA SER A 146 -28.99 24.06 10.73
C SER A 146 -29.71 23.39 9.57
N SER A 147 -30.56 24.14 8.86
CA SER A 147 -31.21 23.72 7.62
C SER A 147 -30.62 24.46 6.44
N PHE A 148 -30.28 23.71 5.39
CA PHE A 148 -29.78 24.22 4.14
C PHE A 148 -30.68 23.80 2.99
N SER A 149 -31.00 24.73 2.11
CA SER A 149 -31.66 24.38 0.85
C SER A 149 -30.70 23.60 -0.07
N SER A 150 -31.23 22.97 -1.12
CA SER A 150 -30.42 22.32 -2.16
C SER A 150 -29.38 23.25 -2.82
N SER A 151 -29.64 24.56 -2.83
CA SER A 151 -28.74 25.59 -3.37
C SER A 151 -27.65 26.06 -2.39
N GLY A 152 -27.69 25.60 -1.13
CA GLY A 152 -26.72 25.95 -0.09
C GLY A 152 -27.07 27.21 0.71
N THR A 153 -28.25 27.78 0.51
CA THR A 153 -28.75 28.87 1.36
C THR A 153 -29.17 28.32 2.73
N GLU A 154 -28.67 28.94 3.79
CA GLU A 154 -29.06 28.62 5.17
C GLU A 154 -30.45 29.19 5.44
N GLU A 155 -31.43 28.31 5.67
CA GLU A 155 -32.83 28.70 5.87
C GLU A 155 -33.07 29.11 7.33
N TRP A 156 -32.49 28.35 8.27
CA TRP A 156 -32.55 28.62 9.69
C TRP A 156 -31.46 27.86 10.43
N LYS A 157 -31.10 28.38 11.60
CA LYS A 157 -30.12 27.80 12.52
C LYS A 157 -30.51 28.10 13.95
N PHE A 158 -30.44 27.10 14.82
CA PHE A 158 -30.63 27.29 16.26
C PHE A 158 -29.62 26.48 17.06
N GLN A 159 -29.35 26.95 18.27
CA GLN A 159 -28.47 26.29 19.23
C GLN A 159 -29.30 25.78 20.41
N SER A 160 -29.15 24.49 20.71
CA SER A 160 -29.76 23.80 21.85
C SER A 160 -28.83 23.80 23.07
N GLU A 161 -29.38 23.43 24.23
CA GLU A 161 -28.61 23.09 25.43
C GLU A 161 -27.59 21.98 25.14
N SER A 162 -26.51 21.97 25.93
CA SER A 162 -25.50 20.91 25.85
C SER A 162 -26.10 19.56 26.17
N SER A 163 -26.04 18.65 25.19
CA SER A 163 -26.46 17.27 25.31
C SER A 163 -25.28 16.31 25.12
N GLN A 164 -25.41 15.04 25.46
CA GLN A 164 -24.40 14.00 25.16
C GLN A 164 -24.55 13.45 23.74
N TRP A 165 -25.77 13.49 23.22
CA TRP A 165 -26.11 13.06 21.87
C TRP A 165 -27.35 13.82 21.40
N SER A 166 -27.35 14.28 20.15
CA SER A 166 -28.49 14.98 19.55
C SER A 166 -28.76 14.48 18.14
N THR A 167 -30.02 14.53 17.72
CA THR A 167 -30.44 14.15 16.37
C THR A 167 -31.73 14.88 15.99
N VAL A 168 -32.09 14.79 14.71
CA VAL A 168 -33.37 15.27 14.19
C VAL A 168 -34.13 14.11 13.57
N VAL A 169 -35.37 13.93 13.98
CA VAL A 169 -36.30 12.90 13.50
C VAL A 169 -37.41 13.57 12.71
N VAL A 170 -37.87 12.93 11.63
CA VAL A 170 -38.89 13.45 10.72
C VAL A 170 -40.16 12.60 10.85
N SER A 171 -41.27 13.19 11.33
CA SER A 171 -42.57 12.52 11.46
C SER A 171 -43.62 13.23 10.60
N GLY A 172 -43.90 12.68 9.41
CA GLY A 172 -44.69 13.38 8.38
C GLY A 172 -43.99 14.68 7.98
N ASP A 173 -44.70 15.81 8.07
CA ASP A 173 -44.15 17.16 7.81
C ASP A 173 -43.55 17.82 9.08
N LYS A 174 -43.53 17.12 10.21
CA LYS A 174 -43.00 17.66 11.47
C LYS A 174 -41.55 17.24 11.68
N LEU A 175 -40.71 18.23 11.95
CA LEU A 175 -39.34 18.04 12.40
C LEU A 175 -39.29 18.02 13.92
N ILE A 176 -38.64 17.01 14.49
CA ILE A 176 -38.53 16.85 15.94
C ILE A 176 -37.05 16.76 16.29
N PHE A 177 -36.57 17.76 17.04
CA PHE A 177 -35.24 17.71 17.64
C PHE A 177 -35.27 16.79 18.85
N VAL A 178 -34.32 15.87 18.94
CA VAL A 178 -34.19 14.94 20.06
C VAL A 178 -32.79 15.05 20.63
N SER A 179 -32.68 15.29 21.93
CA SER A 179 -31.40 15.35 22.65
C SER A 179 -31.41 14.43 23.86
N TYR A 180 -30.30 13.76 24.11
CA TYR A 180 -30.09 12.84 25.22
C TYR A 180 -29.07 13.41 26.21
N ASN A 181 -29.48 13.54 27.47
CA ASN A 181 -28.66 14.13 28.55
C ASN A 181 -28.21 13.09 29.58
N GLY A 182 -28.01 11.85 29.18
CA GLY A 182 -27.54 10.78 30.08
C GLY A 182 -28.66 10.01 30.76
N ASP A 183 -29.82 10.57 31.09
CA ASP A 183 -30.93 9.80 31.72
C ASP A 183 -32.29 9.96 31.02
N SER A 184 -32.50 11.07 30.31
CA SER A 184 -33.76 11.39 29.64
C SER A 184 -33.52 11.89 28.22
N LEU A 185 -34.50 11.60 27.35
CA LEU A 185 -34.60 12.19 26.02
C LEU A 185 -35.50 13.42 26.10
N LYS A 186 -34.97 14.59 25.77
CA LYS A 186 -35.80 15.77 25.50
C LYS A 186 -36.14 15.76 24.02
N SER A 187 -37.41 15.95 23.68
CA SER A 187 -37.87 16.11 22.30
C SER A 187 -38.60 17.42 22.14
N ALA A 188 -38.32 18.17 21.07
CA ALA A 188 -38.98 19.44 20.78
C ALA A 188 -39.34 19.53 19.30
N ASP A 189 -40.58 19.90 18.99
CA ASP A 189 -40.97 20.09 17.59
C ASP A 189 -40.36 21.40 17.06
N ILE A 190 -39.73 21.36 15.89
CA ILE A 190 -39.13 22.51 15.22
C ILE A 190 -40.19 23.13 14.30
N ILE A 191 -40.65 24.33 14.63
CA ILE A 191 -41.58 25.11 13.81
C ILE A 191 -40.89 26.43 13.46
N ASN A 192 -40.79 26.75 12.16
CA ASN A 192 -40.10 27.94 11.65
C ASN A 192 -38.67 28.12 12.20
N GLY A 193 -37.92 27.01 12.31
CA GLY A 193 -36.53 27.03 12.76
C GLY A 193 -36.33 27.25 14.27
N LYS A 194 -37.40 27.16 15.07
CA LYS A 194 -37.32 27.22 16.55
C LYS A 194 -37.99 26.01 17.21
N PRO A 195 -37.39 25.45 18.29
CA PRO A 195 -38.02 24.39 19.07
C PRO A 195 -39.20 24.95 19.89
N THR A 196 -40.41 24.38 19.76
CA THR A 196 -41.66 24.96 20.30
C THR A 196 -42.51 24.05 21.21
N SER A 197 -42.02 22.86 21.60
CA SER A 197 -42.80 21.92 22.44
C SER A 197 -41.89 20.87 23.13
N ALA A 198 -41.11 21.30 24.13
CA ALA A 198 -40.17 20.41 24.82
C ALA A 198 -40.92 19.40 25.72
N SER A 199 -40.86 18.12 25.37
CA SER A 199 -41.30 17.01 26.21
C SER A 199 -40.11 16.17 26.64
N THR A 200 -40.06 15.82 27.92
CA THR A 200 -39.00 14.97 28.50
C THR A 200 -39.53 13.55 28.64
N ILE A 201 -38.84 12.60 28.02
CA ILE A 201 -39.14 11.18 28.05
C ILE A 201 -38.05 10.52 28.89
N ASN A 202 -38.45 9.93 30.02
CA ASN A 202 -37.52 9.26 30.92
C ASN A 202 -37.10 7.92 30.32
N VAL A 203 -35.85 7.84 29.88
CA VAL A 203 -35.26 6.62 29.35
C VAL A 203 -34.54 5.84 30.44
N GLN A 204 -34.10 6.45 31.55
CA GLN A 204 -33.46 5.75 32.69
C GLN A 204 -32.33 4.78 32.28
N LEU A 205 -31.62 5.10 31.21
CA LEU A 205 -30.40 4.40 30.82
C LEU A 205 -29.30 5.42 30.94
N SER A 206 -28.30 5.20 31.81
CA SER A 206 -27.18 6.12 31.99
C SER A 206 -26.06 5.89 30.96
N ASN A 207 -25.65 6.90 30.20
CA ASN A 207 -24.61 6.77 29.15
C ASN A 207 -24.90 5.67 28.10
N ALA A 208 -26.14 5.60 27.59
CA ALA A 208 -26.52 4.68 26.53
C ALA A 208 -26.00 5.11 25.16
N LYS A 209 -25.82 4.15 24.25
CA LYS A 209 -25.60 4.43 22.82
C LYS A 209 -26.95 4.58 22.13
N CYS A 210 -27.18 5.74 21.54
CA CYS A 210 -28.44 6.07 20.84
C CYS A 210 -28.24 6.20 19.34
N PHE A 211 -29.23 5.73 18.58
CA PHE A 211 -29.30 5.79 17.13
C PHE A 211 -30.69 6.27 16.72
N SER A 212 -30.78 7.02 15.63
CA SER A 212 -32.05 7.43 15.04
C SER A 212 -32.34 6.69 13.74
N SER A 213 -33.57 6.20 13.63
CA SER A 213 -34.25 5.98 12.36
C SER A 213 -35.01 7.25 11.98
N LYS A 214 -35.62 7.28 10.80
CA LYS A 214 -36.39 8.41 10.28
C LYS A 214 -37.46 8.91 11.25
N GLN A 215 -38.13 8.01 11.97
CA GLN A 215 -39.27 8.31 12.85
C GLN A 215 -39.11 7.84 14.31
N SER A 216 -38.03 7.13 14.63
CA SER A 216 -37.85 6.49 15.94
C SER A 216 -36.41 6.61 16.42
N VAL A 217 -36.21 6.60 17.74
CA VAL A 217 -34.88 6.56 18.37
C VAL A 217 -34.75 5.27 19.18
N VAL A 218 -33.59 4.62 19.04
CA VAL A 218 -33.22 3.42 19.79
C VAL A 218 -32.00 3.74 20.63
N CYS A 219 -32.10 3.56 21.93
CA CYS A 219 -31.00 3.68 22.87
C CYS A 219 -30.78 2.34 23.56
N TRP A 220 -29.54 1.89 23.68
CA TRP A 220 -29.26 0.63 24.38
C TRP A 220 -28.04 0.72 25.28
N LYS A 221 -28.06 -0.10 26.32
CA LYS A 221 -26.96 -0.32 27.25
C LYS A 221 -27.08 -1.69 27.89
N ASP A 222 -25.95 -2.38 27.99
CA ASP A 222 -25.82 -3.71 28.59
C ASP A 222 -26.85 -4.69 28.00
N ASN A 223 -27.90 -5.04 28.76
CA ASN A 223 -28.95 -5.98 28.34
C ASN A 223 -30.29 -5.31 28.03
N THR A 224 -30.34 -3.98 28.03
CA THR A 224 -31.58 -3.20 27.93
C THR A 224 -31.57 -2.33 26.68
N VAL A 225 -32.59 -2.48 25.84
CA VAL A 225 -32.84 -1.63 24.66
C VAL A 225 -34.11 -0.86 24.91
N LYS A 226 -34.07 0.46 24.73
CA LYS A 226 -35.24 1.31 24.79
C LYS A 226 -35.51 1.97 23.45
N VAL A 227 -36.77 1.90 23.02
CA VAL A 227 -37.22 2.45 21.74
C VAL A 227 -38.29 3.49 22.01
N VAL A 228 -38.15 4.64 21.35
CA VAL A 228 -39.14 5.71 21.35
C VAL A 228 -39.56 5.96 19.91
N ASN A 229 -40.84 5.74 19.64
CA ASN A 229 -41.44 6.07 18.36
C ASN A 229 -42.07 7.48 18.46
N PHE A 230 -41.69 8.39 17.55
CA PHE A 230 -42.18 9.76 17.54
C PHE A 230 -43.39 9.97 16.61
N SER A 231 -43.84 8.93 15.89
CA SER A 231 -45.10 8.94 15.13
C SER A 231 -46.33 8.78 16.02
N SER A 232 -46.20 8.13 17.17
CA SER A 232 -47.30 7.92 18.11
C SER A 232 -47.56 9.14 18.98
N ALA A 233 -48.83 9.50 19.18
CA ALA A 233 -49.23 10.60 20.06
C ALA A 233 -48.79 10.39 21.52
N ASN A 234 -48.74 9.13 21.98
CA ASN A 234 -48.12 8.75 23.24
C ASN A 234 -46.63 8.40 23.02
N ARG A 235 -45.75 9.33 23.35
CA ARG A 235 -44.28 9.17 23.29
C ARG A 235 -43.79 8.43 24.53
N VAL A 236 -43.96 7.10 24.58
CA VAL A 236 -43.51 6.26 25.70
C VAL A 236 -42.28 5.45 25.29
N ALA A 237 -41.26 5.42 26.16
CA ALA A 237 -40.10 4.56 25.98
C ALA A 237 -40.46 3.11 26.35
N GLN A 238 -40.46 2.22 25.36
CA GLN A 238 -40.62 0.79 25.60
C GLN A 238 -39.28 0.13 25.87
N THR A 239 -39.28 -0.89 26.72
CA THR A 239 -38.05 -1.59 27.15
C THR A 239 -38.08 -3.02 26.64
N PHE A 240 -37.03 -3.41 25.92
CA PHE A 240 -36.74 -4.77 25.51
C PHE A 240 -35.52 -5.25 26.29
N ASN A 241 -35.63 -6.43 26.88
CA ASN A 241 -34.52 -7.05 27.62
C ASN A 241 -33.97 -8.21 26.79
N VAL A 242 -32.70 -8.11 26.42
CA VAL A 242 -31.99 -9.15 25.67
C VAL A 242 -30.65 -9.40 26.36
N GLU A 243 -30.33 -10.66 26.65
CA GLU A 243 -29.08 -11.00 27.33
C GLU A 243 -27.87 -10.86 26.39
N ARG A 244 -26.81 -10.21 26.88
CA ARG A 244 -25.50 -10.10 26.20
C ARG A 244 -25.57 -9.51 24.80
N ILE A 245 -26.10 -8.29 24.72
CA ILE A 245 -26.18 -7.54 23.47
C ILE A 245 -24.77 -7.16 23.02
N ARG A 246 -24.40 -7.54 21.79
CA ARG A 246 -23.16 -7.12 21.13
C ARG A 246 -23.36 -5.80 20.41
N ASN A 247 -24.47 -5.65 19.68
CA ASN A 247 -24.79 -4.46 18.92
C ASN A 247 -26.29 -4.33 18.64
N VAL A 248 -26.76 -3.10 18.42
CA VAL A 248 -28.12 -2.81 17.92
C VAL A 248 -27.99 -1.98 16.66
N LYS A 249 -28.64 -2.41 15.57
CA LYS A 249 -28.54 -1.77 14.26
C LYS A 249 -29.92 -1.46 13.68
N VAL A 250 -30.09 -0.25 13.18
CA VAL A 250 -31.25 0.13 12.35
C VAL A 250 -31.03 -0.46 10.97
N ILE A 251 -31.96 -1.30 10.50
CA ILE A 251 -31.79 -2.04 9.25
C ILE A 251 -32.60 -1.41 8.12
N SER A 252 -33.80 -0.91 8.44
CA SER A 252 -34.65 -0.17 7.51
C SER A 252 -35.40 0.92 8.26
N GLU A 253 -36.17 1.76 7.55
CA GLU A 253 -37.02 2.77 8.19
C GLU A 253 -37.97 2.15 9.23
N GLU A 254 -38.38 0.89 9.02
CA GLU A 254 -39.39 0.19 9.82
C GLU A 254 -38.84 -0.89 10.76
N HIS A 255 -37.57 -1.30 10.64
CA HIS A 255 -37.02 -2.43 11.40
C HIS A 255 -35.65 -2.13 12.04
N PHE A 256 -35.43 -2.70 13.22
CA PHE A 256 -34.13 -2.72 13.89
C PHE A 256 -33.80 -4.14 14.36
N ALA A 257 -32.51 -4.48 14.38
CA ALA A 257 -32.02 -5.75 14.93
C ALA A 257 -31.24 -5.53 16.21
N VAL A 258 -31.51 -6.41 17.18
CA VAL A 258 -30.72 -6.60 18.38
C VAL A 258 -29.87 -7.84 18.18
N ILE A 259 -28.55 -7.65 18.08
CA ILE A 259 -27.58 -8.72 17.84
C ILE A 259 -26.93 -9.07 19.17
N ALA A 260 -27.25 -10.24 19.71
CA ALA A 260 -26.64 -10.80 20.91
C ALA A 260 -25.58 -11.85 20.57
N GLU A 261 -24.86 -12.35 21.58
CA GLU A 261 -23.85 -13.40 21.38
C GLU A 261 -24.42 -14.69 20.80
N THR A 262 -25.63 -15.08 21.22
CA THR A 262 -26.22 -16.39 20.91
C THR A 262 -27.45 -16.33 20.01
N SER A 263 -28.09 -15.17 19.90
CA SER A 263 -29.28 -14.98 19.07
C SER A 263 -29.35 -13.57 18.49
N THR A 264 -30.11 -13.39 17.44
CA THR A 264 -30.43 -12.08 16.87
C THR A 264 -31.93 -11.98 16.68
N VAL A 265 -32.50 -10.88 17.18
CA VAL A 265 -33.94 -10.62 17.12
C VAL A 265 -34.16 -9.35 16.32
N ILE A 266 -35.00 -9.43 15.30
CA ILE A 266 -35.45 -8.31 14.47
C ILE A 266 -36.82 -7.88 14.99
N HIS A 267 -36.96 -6.59 15.28
CA HIS A 267 -38.18 -5.96 15.75
C HIS A 267 -38.67 -4.91 14.76
N SER A 268 -39.98 -4.70 14.72
CA SER A 268 -40.60 -3.59 13.96
C SER A 268 -40.72 -2.34 14.83
N PHE A 269 -40.44 -1.15 14.28
CA PHE A 269 -40.67 0.13 14.95
C PHE A 269 -42.15 0.47 15.13
N ALA A 270 -43.00 0.03 14.19
CA ALA A 270 -44.42 0.38 14.16
C ALA A 270 -45.25 -0.49 15.10
N SER A 271 -45.13 -1.81 14.98
CA SER A 271 -45.86 -2.76 15.85
C SER A 271 -45.13 -3.04 17.15
N GLN A 272 -43.83 -2.74 17.24
CA GLN A 272 -42.99 -3.01 18.41
C GLN A 272 -42.96 -4.50 18.79
N THR A 273 -43.27 -5.37 17.84
CA THR A 273 -43.27 -6.84 18.00
C THR A 273 -42.01 -7.46 17.39
N GLU A 274 -41.69 -8.66 17.87
CA GLU A 274 -40.68 -9.53 17.25
C GLU A 274 -41.16 -10.00 15.87
N VAL A 275 -40.34 -9.79 14.85
CA VAL A 275 -40.61 -10.18 13.45
C VAL A 275 -39.86 -11.46 13.09
N LEU A 276 -38.60 -11.57 13.53
CA LEU A 276 -37.75 -12.73 13.29
C LEU A 276 -36.80 -12.93 14.47
N LYS A 277 -36.68 -14.17 14.94
CA LYS A 277 -35.66 -14.58 15.90
C LYS A 277 -34.79 -15.66 15.27
N VAL A 278 -33.48 -15.44 15.29
CA VAL A 278 -32.47 -16.38 14.79
C VAL A 278 -31.55 -16.77 15.94
N ASP A 279 -31.61 -18.03 16.36
CA ASP A 279 -30.78 -18.58 17.45
C ASP A 279 -29.41 -19.04 16.94
N LYS A 280 -28.66 -18.11 16.33
CA LYS A 280 -27.29 -18.32 15.85
C LYS A 280 -26.45 -17.05 16.07
N THR A 281 -25.13 -17.22 16.03
CA THR A 281 -24.18 -16.11 15.98
C THR A 281 -24.29 -15.38 14.65
N VAL A 282 -24.91 -14.21 14.65
CA VAL A 282 -25.05 -13.36 13.46
C VAL A 282 -23.96 -12.31 13.45
N GLU A 283 -23.46 -11.98 12.26
CA GLU A 283 -22.40 -11.00 12.04
C GLU A 283 -22.99 -9.69 11.55
N ALA A 284 -23.79 -9.75 10.49
CA ALA A 284 -24.48 -8.62 9.91
C ALA A 284 -25.93 -8.98 9.51
N VAL A 285 -26.81 -7.97 9.51
CA VAL A 285 -28.21 -8.10 9.11
C VAL A 285 -28.57 -6.97 8.16
N ALA A 286 -29.33 -7.30 7.11
CA ALA A 286 -29.95 -6.35 6.19
C ALA A 286 -31.41 -6.70 5.92
N SER A 287 -32.19 -5.76 5.38
CA SER A 287 -33.59 -5.97 5.02
C SER A 287 -33.86 -5.30 3.68
N VAL A 288 -34.64 -5.96 2.83
CA VAL A 288 -35.12 -5.44 1.55
C VAL A 288 -36.53 -5.93 1.30
N ASP A 289 -37.45 -5.03 0.97
CA ASP A 289 -38.87 -5.34 0.81
C ASP A 289 -39.44 -6.15 1.98
N LYS A 290 -39.81 -7.41 1.74
CA LYS A 290 -40.32 -8.37 2.72
C LYS A 290 -39.28 -9.38 3.22
N TYR A 291 -38.03 -9.24 2.78
CA TYR A 291 -36.96 -10.18 3.07
C TYR A 291 -35.97 -9.63 4.11
N PHE A 292 -35.50 -10.52 4.97
CA PHE A 292 -34.44 -10.28 5.95
C PHE A 292 -33.25 -11.16 5.62
N LEU A 293 -32.08 -10.53 5.48
CA LEU A 293 -30.82 -11.19 5.18
C LEU A 293 -29.99 -11.26 6.44
N VAL A 294 -29.57 -12.46 6.81
CA VAL A 294 -28.81 -12.73 8.02
C VAL A 294 -27.48 -13.37 7.62
N ALA A 295 -26.38 -12.64 7.81
CA ALA A 295 -25.04 -13.17 7.60
C ALA A 295 -24.55 -13.91 8.84
N SER A 296 -24.19 -15.17 8.65
CA SER A 296 -23.40 -15.99 9.56
C SER A 296 -22.03 -16.26 8.92
N LYS A 297 -21.04 -16.70 9.70
CA LYS A 297 -19.62 -16.87 9.30
C LYS A 297 -19.34 -17.15 7.81
N GLU A 298 -19.98 -18.17 7.23
CA GLU A 298 -19.72 -18.58 5.84
C GLU A 298 -20.97 -18.56 4.95
N LYS A 299 -22.08 -17.98 5.42
CA LYS A 299 -23.38 -18.09 4.75
C LYS A 299 -24.26 -16.87 4.97
N ILE A 300 -24.99 -16.45 3.94
CA ILE A 300 -26.07 -15.46 4.05
C ILE A 300 -27.40 -16.17 3.86
N GLU A 301 -28.25 -16.14 4.88
CA GLU A 301 -29.56 -16.79 4.89
C GLU A 301 -30.66 -15.73 4.66
N PHE A 302 -31.60 -16.03 3.75
CA PHE A 302 -32.73 -15.16 3.42
C PHE A 302 -34.01 -15.64 4.13
N TYR A 303 -34.72 -14.73 4.77
CA TYR A 303 -35.96 -14.99 5.52
C TYR A 303 -37.09 -14.07 5.05
N GLN A 304 -38.34 -14.53 5.08
CA GLN A 304 -39.54 -13.70 4.82
C GLN A 304 -40.40 -13.50 6.08
N GLY A 305 -39.99 -14.10 7.21
CA GLY A 305 -40.70 -14.12 8.48
C GLY A 305 -40.18 -15.23 9.38
N PRO A 306 -40.85 -15.54 10.51
CA PRO A 306 -40.44 -16.61 11.41
C PRO A 306 -40.54 -17.97 10.71
N GLY A 307 -39.43 -18.72 10.64
CA GLY A 307 -39.39 -20.00 9.95
C GLY A 307 -37.99 -20.40 9.46
N LYS A 308 -37.94 -21.38 8.55
CA LYS A 308 -36.69 -21.80 7.88
C LYS A 308 -36.26 -20.76 6.84
N SER A 309 -34.96 -20.68 6.59
CA SER A 309 -34.41 -19.83 5.52
C SER A 309 -34.91 -20.30 4.15
N LEU A 310 -35.27 -19.34 3.30
CA LEU A 310 -35.74 -19.57 1.93
C LEU A 310 -34.58 -19.91 0.99
N PHE A 311 -33.47 -19.22 1.16
CA PHE A 311 -32.27 -19.35 0.34
C PHE A 311 -31.03 -19.18 1.22
N THR A 312 -29.94 -19.82 0.83
CA THR A 312 -28.65 -19.72 1.51
C THR A 312 -27.54 -19.50 0.49
N LEU A 313 -26.96 -18.31 0.51
CA LEU A 313 -25.76 -17.99 -0.26
C LEU A 313 -24.53 -18.45 0.54
N LYS A 314 -23.62 -19.20 -0.09
CA LYS A 314 -22.35 -19.58 0.53
C LYS A 314 -21.31 -18.49 0.22
N LEU A 315 -20.56 -18.09 1.24
CA LEU A 315 -19.51 -17.07 1.12
C LEU A 315 -18.12 -17.73 1.14
N ALA A 316 -17.16 -17.08 0.49
CA ALA A 316 -15.76 -17.45 0.57
C ALA A 316 -15.15 -16.99 1.91
N ASN A 317 -14.33 -17.83 2.53
CA ASN A 317 -13.64 -17.68 3.82
C ASN A 317 -13.25 -16.23 4.19
N SER A 318 -14.16 -15.51 4.85
CA SER A 318 -13.91 -14.25 5.58
C SER A 318 -15.21 -13.87 6.30
N LYS A 319 -15.07 -13.21 7.45
CA LYS A 319 -16.18 -12.77 8.27
C LYS A 319 -16.90 -11.59 7.62
N VAL A 320 -18.24 -11.56 7.67
CA VAL A 320 -19.01 -10.44 7.11
C VAL A 320 -19.05 -9.29 8.10
N ARG A 321 -18.63 -8.10 7.67
CA ARG A 321 -18.70 -6.88 8.47
C ARG A 321 -20.03 -6.16 8.27
N GLU A 322 -20.45 -5.98 7.01
CA GLU A 322 -21.66 -5.22 6.69
C GLU A 322 -22.32 -5.70 5.39
N LEU A 323 -23.65 -5.54 5.33
CA LEU A 323 -24.48 -5.90 4.18
C LEU A 323 -25.29 -4.68 3.72
N TYR A 324 -25.29 -4.43 2.42
CA TYR A 324 -26.16 -3.45 1.77
C TYR A 324 -26.96 -4.13 0.67
N VAL A 325 -28.25 -3.83 0.59
CA VAL A 325 -29.18 -4.59 -0.26
C VAL A 325 -30.10 -3.64 -1.00
N SER A 326 -30.43 -4.02 -2.22
CA SER A 326 -31.46 -3.36 -3.01
C SER A 326 -32.20 -4.35 -3.90
N SER A 327 -33.46 -4.05 -4.23
CA SER A 327 -34.34 -4.90 -5.03
C SER A 327 -34.77 -4.14 -6.30
N VAL A 328 -34.57 -4.75 -7.48
CA VAL A 328 -34.88 -4.17 -8.80
C VAL A 328 -35.33 -5.24 -9.75
N ARG A 329 -36.42 -5.00 -10.52
CA ARG A 329 -36.81 -5.82 -11.69
C ARG A 329 -36.79 -7.34 -11.44
N LYS A 330 -37.14 -7.79 -10.23
CA LYS A 330 -37.12 -9.21 -9.78
C LYS A 330 -35.72 -9.79 -9.54
N GLU A 331 -34.75 -8.95 -9.21
CA GLU A 331 -33.41 -9.33 -8.75
C GLU A 331 -33.11 -8.59 -7.44
N ILE A 332 -32.34 -9.24 -6.58
CA ILE A 332 -31.84 -8.71 -5.32
C ILE A 332 -30.33 -8.52 -5.50
N GLU A 333 -29.92 -7.26 -5.52
CA GLU A 333 -28.52 -6.85 -5.53
C GLU A 333 -28.01 -6.76 -4.09
N LEU A 334 -26.92 -7.46 -3.79
CA LEU A 334 -26.35 -7.61 -2.46
C LEU A 334 -24.87 -7.23 -2.48
N VAL A 335 -24.53 -6.13 -1.83
CA VAL A 335 -23.13 -5.72 -1.60
C VAL A 335 -22.70 -6.21 -0.23
N VAL A 336 -21.70 -7.09 -0.21
CA VAL A 336 -21.12 -7.67 1.00
C VAL A 336 -19.76 -7.02 1.27
N VAL A 337 -19.61 -6.41 2.44
CA VAL A 337 -18.34 -5.89 2.94
C VAL A 337 -17.81 -6.84 4.01
N PHE A 338 -16.63 -7.39 3.77
CA PHE A 338 -15.95 -8.32 4.67
C PHE A 338 -15.03 -7.60 5.67
N GLU A 339 -14.61 -8.28 6.74
CA GLU A 339 -13.68 -7.71 7.74
C GLU A 339 -12.28 -7.43 7.17
N ASP A 340 -11.85 -8.18 6.15
CA ASP A 340 -10.61 -7.96 5.40
C ASP A 340 -10.71 -6.82 4.37
N CYS A 341 -11.80 -6.05 4.42
CA CYS A 341 -12.12 -4.96 3.50
C CYS A 341 -12.27 -5.39 2.03
N ARG A 342 -12.54 -6.67 1.77
CA ARG A 342 -13.06 -7.11 0.47
C ARG A 342 -14.49 -6.62 0.30
N VAL A 343 -14.83 -6.17 -0.91
CA VAL A 343 -16.18 -5.78 -1.31
C VAL A 343 -16.61 -6.66 -2.47
N GLU A 344 -17.75 -7.33 -2.34
CA GLU A 344 -18.26 -8.24 -3.36
C GLU A 344 -19.73 -7.94 -3.66
N LEU A 345 -20.07 -7.88 -4.94
CA LEU A 345 -21.45 -7.72 -5.40
C LEU A 345 -22.02 -9.07 -5.84
N PHE A 346 -23.08 -9.50 -5.16
CA PHE A 346 -23.89 -10.63 -5.56
C PHE A 346 -25.21 -10.18 -6.15
N VAL A 347 -25.64 -10.86 -7.21
CA VAL A 347 -26.98 -10.70 -7.77
C VAL A 347 -27.72 -12.02 -7.58
N VAL A 348 -28.88 -11.94 -6.92
CA VAL A 348 -29.74 -13.09 -6.61
C VAL A 348 -31.08 -12.88 -7.30
N SER A 349 -31.53 -13.87 -8.07
CA SER A 349 -32.85 -13.80 -8.71
C SER A 349 -33.96 -13.85 -7.66
N ALA A 350 -35.09 -13.15 -7.86
CA ALA A 350 -36.17 -13.08 -6.87
C ALA A 350 -36.92 -14.40 -6.66
N ASP A 351 -36.77 -15.37 -7.56
CA ASP A 351 -37.21 -16.75 -7.40
C ASP A 351 -36.18 -17.63 -6.65
N PHE A 352 -35.03 -17.06 -6.27
CA PHE A 352 -33.91 -17.72 -5.60
C PHE A 352 -33.34 -18.94 -6.34
N SER A 353 -33.53 -19.00 -7.67
CA SER A 353 -33.02 -20.08 -8.51
C SER A 353 -31.54 -19.87 -8.88
N GLN A 354 -31.09 -18.62 -8.97
CA GLN A 354 -29.75 -18.26 -9.40
C GLN A 354 -29.12 -17.23 -8.45
N SER A 355 -27.82 -17.40 -8.19
CA SER A 355 -26.98 -16.44 -7.50
C SER A 355 -25.61 -16.37 -8.17
N GLN A 356 -25.17 -15.18 -8.55
CA GLN A 356 -23.88 -14.95 -9.18
C GLN A 356 -23.12 -13.83 -8.46
N SER A 357 -21.80 -14.00 -8.32
CA SER A 357 -20.89 -12.91 -7.97
C SER A 357 -20.50 -12.18 -9.24
N GLU A 358 -20.87 -10.91 -9.35
CA GLU A 358 -20.60 -10.09 -10.55
C GLU A 358 -19.17 -9.57 -10.57
N TRP A 359 -18.72 -9.01 -9.44
CA TRP A 359 -17.36 -8.53 -9.28
C TRP A 359 -16.95 -8.53 -7.81
N SER A 360 -15.65 -8.55 -7.59
CA SER A 360 -15.01 -8.47 -6.27
C SER A 360 -13.87 -7.46 -6.32
N ARG A 361 -13.79 -6.62 -5.28
CA ARG A 361 -12.76 -5.59 -5.12
C ARG A 361 -12.03 -5.78 -3.79
N GLU A 362 -10.71 -5.84 -3.86
CA GLU A 362 -9.83 -6.02 -2.70
C GLU A 362 -9.36 -4.66 -2.16
N GLU A 363 -10.23 -3.96 -1.42
CA GLU A 363 -9.95 -2.59 -0.92
C GLU A 363 -9.00 -2.57 0.29
N GLY A 364 -8.65 -3.74 0.85
CA GLY A 364 -7.59 -3.87 1.86
C GLY A 364 -6.19 -3.49 1.35
N LEU A 365 -5.98 -3.46 0.02
CA LEU A 365 -4.73 -3.01 -0.60
C LEU A 365 -4.49 -1.49 -0.50
N ALA A 366 -5.47 -0.69 -0.08
CA ALA A 366 -5.27 0.73 0.21
C ALA A 366 -4.55 0.98 1.55
N ARG A 367 -4.38 -0.06 2.38
CA ARG A 367 -3.87 0.03 3.76
C ARG A 367 -2.63 -0.85 3.97
N LEU A 368 -1.69 -0.82 3.02
CA LEU A 368 -0.44 -1.58 3.12
C LEU A 368 0.53 -1.00 4.14
N VAL A 369 1.27 -1.88 4.80
CA VAL A 369 2.27 -1.53 5.83
C VAL A 369 3.64 -2.09 5.51
N SER A 370 3.68 -3.35 5.09
CA SER A 370 4.93 -4.07 4.84
C SER A 370 4.88 -4.72 3.47
N ILE A 371 5.95 -4.53 2.73
CA ILE A 371 6.12 -4.98 1.35
C ILE A 371 7.51 -5.56 1.20
N GLU A 372 7.59 -6.76 0.65
CA GLU A 372 8.83 -7.37 0.18
C GLU A 372 8.69 -7.85 -1.27
N MET A 373 9.76 -7.71 -2.05
CA MET A 373 9.81 -8.20 -3.43
C MET A 373 10.66 -9.47 -3.46
N VAL A 374 10.04 -10.60 -3.78
CA VAL A 374 10.66 -11.93 -3.76
C VAL A 374 10.89 -12.39 -5.19
N ASP A 375 12.09 -12.92 -5.46
CA ASP A 375 12.41 -13.51 -6.76
C ASP A 375 11.49 -14.70 -7.06
N LEU A 376 11.08 -14.82 -8.33
CA LEU A 376 10.33 -15.99 -8.79
C LEU A 376 11.22 -17.25 -8.82
N PRO A 377 10.64 -18.46 -8.79
CA PRO A 377 11.42 -19.68 -8.89
C PRO A 377 12.07 -19.83 -10.28
N LEU A 378 13.18 -20.58 -10.32
CA LEU A 378 13.90 -20.84 -11.56
C LEU A 378 13.03 -21.56 -12.60
N SER A 379 13.26 -21.23 -13.88
CA SER A 379 12.66 -21.95 -15.00
C SER A 379 13.15 -23.40 -15.05
N GLU A 380 12.40 -24.28 -15.72
CA GLU A 380 12.82 -25.68 -15.89
C GLU A 380 14.22 -25.82 -16.51
N SER A 381 14.55 -24.94 -17.47
CA SER A 381 15.85 -24.93 -18.13
C SER A 381 16.99 -24.59 -17.18
N GLN A 382 16.79 -23.60 -16.31
CA GLN A 382 17.74 -23.20 -15.28
C GLN A 382 17.88 -24.25 -14.19
N LYS A 383 16.77 -24.88 -13.77
CA LYS A 383 16.80 -26.01 -12.82
C LYS A 383 17.65 -27.16 -13.33
N MET A 384 17.54 -27.51 -14.62
CA MET A 384 18.40 -28.54 -15.23
C MET A 384 19.88 -28.17 -15.23
N ILE A 385 20.21 -26.88 -15.35
CA ILE A 385 21.59 -26.39 -15.24
C ILE A 385 22.07 -26.53 -13.80
N GLU A 386 21.28 -26.13 -12.81
CA GLU A 386 21.64 -26.30 -11.40
C GLU A 386 21.80 -27.79 -11.02
N ASP A 387 20.92 -28.68 -11.49
CA ASP A 387 21.04 -30.14 -11.30
C ASP A 387 22.34 -30.72 -11.88
N GLU A 388 22.88 -30.12 -12.96
CA GLU A 388 24.18 -30.50 -13.55
C GLU A 388 25.33 -30.28 -12.56
N PHE A 389 25.20 -29.33 -11.62
CA PHE A 389 26.25 -28.93 -10.68
C PHE A 389 25.93 -29.27 -9.22
N ALA A 390 24.68 -29.62 -8.88
CA ALA A 390 24.23 -29.77 -7.49
C ALA A 390 24.86 -30.95 -6.70
N ALA A 391 25.20 -32.07 -7.35
CA ALA A 391 25.80 -33.19 -6.59
C ALA A 391 27.29 -32.95 -6.32
N GLN A 392 27.64 -32.83 -5.03
CA GLN A 392 29.01 -32.73 -4.52
C GLN A 392 29.69 -34.10 -4.39
N GLU A 393 28.92 -35.20 -4.42
CA GLU A 393 29.43 -36.56 -4.25
C GLU A 393 29.43 -37.31 -5.59
N GLY A 394 30.62 -37.46 -6.17
CA GLY A 394 30.82 -38.24 -7.40
C GLY A 394 32.26 -38.17 -7.89
N ASN A 395 32.71 -39.24 -8.56
CA ASN A 395 33.99 -39.23 -9.27
C ASN A 395 33.91 -38.26 -10.47
N ILE A 396 35.04 -37.71 -10.92
CA ILE A 396 35.10 -36.81 -12.09
C ILE A 396 34.36 -37.42 -13.30
N LEU A 397 34.50 -38.74 -13.50
CA LEU A 397 33.81 -39.46 -14.57
C LEU A 397 32.27 -39.41 -14.45
N SER A 398 31.71 -39.53 -13.24
CA SER A 398 30.26 -39.47 -13.05
C SER A 398 29.73 -38.05 -13.26
N SER A 399 30.48 -37.02 -12.86
CA SER A 399 30.14 -35.62 -13.16
C SER A 399 30.14 -35.33 -14.67
N PHE A 400 31.12 -35.88 -15.40
CA PHE A 400 31.21 -35.74 -16.85
C PHE A 400 30.08 -36.47 -17.58
N VAL A 401 29.75 -37.70 -17.18
CA VAL A 401 28.62 -38.45 -17.74
C VAL A 401 27.30 -37.72 -17.47
N ARG A 402 27.09 -37.20 -16.25
CA ARG A 402 25.91 -36.39 -15.92
C ARG A 402 25.81 -35.17 -16.82
N ARG A 403 26.92 -34.47 -17.04
CA ARG A 403 26.99 -33.30 -17.92
C ARG A 403 26.61 -33.64 -19.36
N ILE A 404 27.16 -34.72 -19.92
CA ILE A 404 26.79 -35.16 -21.28
C ILE A 404 25.31 -35.50 -21.37
N ILE A 405 24.76 -36.20 -20.38
CA ILE A 405 23.34 -36.56 -20.35
C ILE A 405 22.47 -35.30 -20.27
N SER A 406 22.78 -34.37 -19.35
CA SER A 406 22.04 -33.11 -19.20
C SER A 406 22.06 -32.29 -20.49
N GLN A 407 23.25 -32.11 -21.09
CA GLN A 407 23.39 -31.38 -22.35
C GLN A 407 22.70 -32.10 -23.52
N GLY A 408 22.74 -33.43 -23.56
CA GLY A 408 22.01 -34.23 -24.55
C GLY A 408 20.50 -34.00 -24.46
N ILE A 409 19.94 -33.97 -23.25
CA ILE A 409 18.53 -33.66 -23.02
C ILE A 409 18.22 -32.20 -23.40
N GLN A 410 19.09 -31.24 -23.06
CA GLN A 410 18.93 -29.83 -23.44
C GLN A 410 18.92 -29.65 -24.97
N ILE A 411 19.83 -30.31 -25.68
CA ILE A 411 19.88 -30.30 -27.16
C ILE A 411 18.61 -30.93 -27.73
N GLN A 412 18.16 -32.06 -27.19
CA GLN A 412 16.92 -32.71 -27.63
C GLN A 412 15.71 -31.77 -27.45
N LYS A 413 15.58 -31.14 -26.28
CA LYS A 413 14.52 -30.15 -26.00
C LYS A 413 14.60 -28.97 -26.96
N HIS A 414 15.79 -28.40 -27.16
CA HIS A 414 15.99 -27.28 -28.07
C HIS A 414 15.66 -27.63 -29.52
N PHE A 415 16.02 -28.85 -29.96
CA PHE A 415 15.72 -29.34 -31.30
C PHE A 415 14.22 -29.55 -31.52
N ILE A 416 13.52 -30.18 -30.55
CA ILE A 416 12.05 -30.33 -30.59
C ILE A 416 11.37 -28.96 -30.60
N HIS A 417 11.82 -28.03 -29.75
CA HIS A 417 11.26 -26.68 -29.69
C HIS A 417 11.46 -25.93 -31.02
N SER A 418 12.67 -25.98 -31.59
CA SER A 418 13.00 -25.35 -32.87
C SER A 418 12.19 -25.96 -34.02
N ILE A 419 12.00 -27.29 -34.06
CA ILE A 419 11.14 -27.94 -35.06
C ILE A 419 9.69 -27.48 -34.91
N ASN A 420 9.15 -27.42 -33.69
CA ASN A 420 7.79 -26.96 -33.45
C ASN A 420 7.61 -25.48 -33.84
N GLN A 421 8.61 -24.63 -33.60
CA GLN A 421 8.62 -23.25 -34.07
C GLN A 421 8.68 -23.17 -35.60
N VAL A 422 9.55 -23.94 -36.26
CA VAL A 422 9.65 -23.94 -37.73
C VAL A 422 8.38 -24.50 -38.37
N LEU A 423 7.72 -25.49 -37.78
CA LEU A 423 6.46 -26.07 -38.26
C LEU A 423 5.26 -25.13 -38.01
N SER A 424 5.25 -24.36 -36.91
CA SER A 424 4.25 -23.31 -36.71
C SER A 424 4.50 -22.09 -37.60
N PHE A 425 5.76 -21.75 -37.87
CA PHE A 425 6.14 -20.72 -38.83
C PHE A 425 5.86 -21.14 -40.28
N SER A 426 6.00 -22.43 -40.62
CA SER A 426 5.65 -22.93 -41.94
C SER A 426 4.15 -22.82 -42.21
N HIS A 427 3.31 -22.99 -41.19
CA HIS A 427 1.87 -22.67 -41.26
C HIS A 427 1.60 -21.19 -41.58
N ILE A 428 2.41 -20.26 -41.07
CA ILE A 428 2.33 -18.82 -41.37
C ILE A 428 2.81 -18.54 -42.81
N THR A 429 3.91 -19.14 -43.26
CA THR A 429 4.43 -18.94 -44.63
C THR A 429 3.51 -19.47 -45.73
N SER A 430 2.65 -20.45 -45.44
CA SER A 430 1.71 -21.02 -46.42
C SER A 430 0.56 -20.06 -46.82
N LYS A 431 0.40 -18.92 -46.14
CA LYS A 431 -0.66 -17.91 -46.39
C LYS A 431 -0.16 -16.54 -46.83
N ILE A 432 1.15 -16.34 -47.03
CA ILE A 432 1.74 -15.00 -47.26
C ILE A 432 2.29 -14.88 -48.68
N GLY A 433 1.75 -13.96 -49.47
CA GLY A 433 2.10 -13.75 -50.88
C GLY A 433 3.11 -12.62 -51.15
N SER A 434 3.64 -11.94 -50.12
CA SER A 434 4.54 -10.78 -50.28
C SER A 434 5.54 -10.63 -49.14
N PHE A 435 6.77 -10.21 -49.47
CA PHE A 435 7.87 -9.98 -48.52
C PHE A 435 7.56 -8.86 -47.51
N SER A 436 6.72 -7.89 -47.88
CA SER A 436 6.22 -6.82 -46.98
C SER A 436 5.34 -7.37 -45.86
N GLN A 437 4.44 -8.30 -46.18
CA GLN A 437 3.56 -8.97 -45.21
C GLN A 437 4.33 -9.93 -44.30
N LEU A 438 5.46 -10.48 -44.75
CA LEU A 438 6.35 -11.28 -43.92
C LEU A 438 7.09 -10.41 -42.90
N ILE A 439 7.56 -9.23 -43.32
CA ILE A 439 8.14 -8.23 -42.40
C ILE A 439 7.07 -7.74 -41.41
N ASP A 440 5.84 -7.43 -41.85
CA ASP A 440 4.76 -7.03 -40.95
C ASP A 440 4.31 -8.17 -40.01
N ALA A 441 4.30 -9.42 -40.46
CA ALA A 441 3.97 -10.57 -39.59
C ALA A 441 5.08 -10.91 -38.58
N VAL A 442 6.35 -10.64 -38.93
CA VAL A 442 7.49 -10.76 -38.00
C VAL A 442 7.52 -9.59 -37.01
N ARG A 443 7.12 -8.38 -37.46
CA ARG A 443 7.03 -7.19 -36.62
C ARG A 443 5.81 -7.20 -35.69
N ASN A 444 4.70 -7.78 -36.16
CA ASN A 444 3.42 -7.88 -35.46
C ASN A 444 3.13 -9.31 -34.98
N SER A 445 4.13 -10.17 -34.80
CA SER A 445 3.87 -11.49 -34.22
C SER A 445 3.19 -11.26 -32.87
N PRO A 446 1.94 -11.71 -32.68
CA PRO A 446 1.28 -11.51 -31.41
C PRO A 446 2.07 -12.33 -30.39
N ARG A 447 2.76 -11.64 -29.48
CA ARG A 447 3.01 -12.23 -28.16
C ARG A 447 1.62 -12.64 -27.69
N SER A 448 1.39 -13.94 -27.57
CA SER A 448 0.10 -14.47 -27.17
C SER A 448 -0.27 -13.84 -25.82
N ASP A 449 -1.24 -12.93 -25.84
CA ASP A 449 -1.84 -12.29 -24.67
C ASP A 449 -2.72 -13.28 -23.87
N SER A 450 -2.21 -14.50 -23.65
CA SER A 450 -2.76 -15.41 -22.64
C SER A 450 -1.98 -15.23 -21.34
N TYR A 451 -2.14 -14.06 -20.71
CA TYR A 451 -1.59 -13.75 -19.38
C TYR A 451 -2.00 -14.78 -18.30
N ASP A 452 -3.03 -15.60 -18.55
CA ASP A 452 -3.50 -16.64 -17.61
C ASP A 452 -2.72 -17.96 -17.65
N SER A 453 -1.75 -18.15 -18.56
CA SER A 453 -1.05 -19.44 -18.71
C SER A 453 0.47 -19.38 -18.67
N ASN A 454 1.08 -18.24 -18.36
CA ASN A 454 2.52 -18.20 -18.18
C ASN A 454 2.88 -18.74 -16.79
N PRO A 455 3.79 -19.72 -16.69
CA PRO A 455 4.23 -20.22 -15.39
C PRO A 455 4.88 -19.07 -14.61
N LEU A 456 4.73 -19.11 -13.28
CA LEU A 456 5.36 -18.16 -12.36
C LEU A 456 6.85 -18.51 -12.26
N GLU A 457 7.62 -18.10 -13.27
CA GLU A 457 9.04 -18.35 -13.38
C GLU A 457 9.81 -17.05 -13.52
N ARG A 458 11.04 -17.06 -12.99
CA ARG A 458 11.98 -15.95 -13.09
C ARG A 458 12.40 -15.75 -14.54
N ASP A 459 12.35 -14.50 -14.97
CA ASP A 459 12.91 -14.06 -16.24
C ASP A 459 14.45 -13.99 -16.17
N PHE A 460 15.11 -13.99 -17.32
CA PHE A 460 16.57 -13.99 -17.39
C PHE A 460 17.22 -12.81 -16.63
N PHE A 461 16.58 -11.64 -16.69
CA PHE A 461 17.06 -10.41 -16.05
C PHE A 461 16.45 -10.16 -14.66
N ASN A 462 15.63 -11.08 -14.13
CA ASN A 462 14.98 -10.96 -12.83
C ASN A 462 14.19 -9.64 -12.66
N LEU A 463 13.56 -9.17 -13.74
CA LEU A 463 12.71 -7.98 -13.76
C LEU A 463 11.30 -8.30 -13.24
N ARG A 464 10.88 -9.57 -13.30
CA ARG A 464 9.60 -10.05 -12.79
C ARG A 464 9.79 -10.72 -11.43
N LYS A 465 9.20 -10.11 -10.40
CA LYS A 465 9.19 -10.56 -9.00
C LYS A 465 7.77 -10.78 -8.47
N MET A 466 7.66 -11.56 -7.40
CA MET A 466 6.46 -11.66 -6.58
C MET A 466 6.49 -10.58 -5.51
N LEU A 467 5.52 -9.67 -5.53
CA LEU A 467 5.31 -8.67 -4.48
C LEU A 467 4.50 -9.31 -3.35
N VAL A 468 5.11 -9.49 -2.19
CA VAL A 468 4.43 -9.99 -0.98
C VAL A 468 4.09 -8.78 -0.12
N VAL A 469 2.79 -8.49 -0.01
CA VAL A 469 2.30 -7.29 0.68
C VAL A 469 1.36 -7.64 1.82
N VAL A 470 1.42 -6.87 2.91
CA VAL A 470 0.60 -7.07 4.11
C VAL A 470 -0.23 -5.83 4.41
N SER A 471 -1.54 -6.00 4.61
CA SER A 471 -2.46 -4.93 4.99
C SER A 471 -2.61 -4.78 6.50
N LEU A 472 -2.99 -3.58 6.95
CA LEU A 472 -3.43 -3.31 8.33
C LEU A 472 -4.68 -4.09 8.74
N ASP A 473 -5.42 -4.64 7.78
CA ASP A 473 -6.66 -5.35 8.02
C ASP A 473 -6.44 -6.86 8.26
N GLY A 474 -5.20 -7.36 8.12
CA GLY A 474 -4.86 -8.76 8.42
C GLY A 474 -4.86 -9.70 7.21
N SER A 475 -4.73 -9.14 6.00
CA SER A 475 -4.56 -9.92 4.77
C SER A 475 -3.13 -9.81 4.23
N VAL A 476 -2.61 -10.93 3.75
CA VAL A 476 -1.35 -11.01 3.00
C VAL A 476 -1.68 -11.35 1.55
N PHE A 477 -1.07 -10.66 0.60
CA PHE A 477 -1.28 -10.87 -0.82
C PHE A 477 0.04 -11.17 -1.53
N GLY A 478 -0.01 -12.09 -2.49
CA GLY A 478 1.03 -12.26 -3.50
C GLY A 478 0.58 -11.61 -4.80
N ILE A 479 1.28 -10.58 -5.25
CA ILE A 479 0.97 -9.82 -6.45
C ILE A 479 2.10 -9.99 -7.45
N ASP A 480 1.78 -10.37 -8.68
CA ASP A 480 2.76 -10.42 -9.76
C ASP A 480 3.17 -9.00 -10.17
N SER A 481 4.46 -8.71 -10.19
CA SER A 481 4.98 -7.38 -10.55
C SER A 481 4.84 -7.04 -12.04
N GLU A 482 4.66 -8.00 -12.94
CA GLU A 482 4.51 -7.71 -14.37
C GLU A 482 3.17 -7.05 -14.68
N GLY A 483 2.05 -7.63 -14.23
CA GLY A 483 0.69 -7.12 -14.50
C GLY A 483 -0.07 -6.64 -13.27
N GLY A 484 0.53 -6.69 -12.08
CA GLY A 484 -0.13 -6.34 -10.82
C GLY A 484 -1.24 -7.31 -10.40
N LYS A 485 -1.38 -8.49 -11.02
CA LYS A 485 -2.45 -9.47 -10.73
C LYS A 485 -2.24 -10.09 -9.34
N ILE A 486 -3.31 -10.22 -8.56
CA ILE A 486 -3.28 -10.97 -7.30
C ILE A 486 -3.24 -12.46 -7.63
N VAL A 487 -2.15 -13.13 -7.30
CA VAL A 487 -1.93 -14.56 -7.53
C VAL A 487 -2.57 -15.37 -6.42
N TRP A 488 -2.37 -14.96 -5.17
CA TRP A 488 -2.91 -15.61 -3.99
C TRP A 488 -3.19 -14.60 -2.88
N LYS A 489 -4.07 -14.98 -1.95
CA LYS A 489 -4.45 -14.21 -0.77
C LYS A 489 -4.47 -15.13 0.45
N LEU A 490 -3.90 -14.65 1.56
CA LEU A 490 -3.87 -15.34 2.84
C LEU A 490 -4.51 -14.47 3.92
N TRP A 491 -5.60 -14.97 4.52
CA TRP A 491 -6.25 -14.35 5.68
C TRP A 491 -5.58 -14.81 6.99
N LEU A 492 -5.16 -13.86 7.84
CA LEU A 492 -4.47 -14.17 9.10
C LEU A 492 -5.44 -14.61 10.20
N GLY A 493 -6.72 -14.22 10.10
CA GLY A 493 -7.81 -14.68 10.98
C GLY A 493 -8.47 -13.54 11.76
N ASP A 494 -9.66 -13.80 12.30
CA ASP A 494 -10.53 -12.79 12.94
C ASP A 494 -9.95 -12.15 14.21
N ARG A 495 -8.92 -12.78 14.79
CA ARG A 495 -8.25 -12.31 16.01
C ARG A 495 -7.00 -11.48 15.72
N PHE A 496 -6.82 -11.05 14.47
CA PHE A 496 -5.67 -10.26 14.06
C PHE A 496 -5.69 -8.84 14.65
N SER A 497 -4.55 -8.42 15.20
CA SER A 497 -4.26 -7.02 15.53
C SER A 497 -2.81 -6.71 15.14
N PRO A 498 -2.54 -5.55 14.51
CA PRO A 498 -1.17 -5.11 14.25
C PRO A 498 -0.42 -4.87 15.56
N LEU A 499 0.91 -4.95 15.50
CA LEU A 499 1.78 -4.53 16.61
C LEU A 499 1.86 -3.01 16.61
N ASN A 500 1.98 -2.39 17.78
CA ASN A 500 2.21 -0.95 17.87
C ASN A 500 3.68 -0.69 18.17
N SER A 501 4.27 0.26 17.44
CA SER A 501 5.56 0.85 17.77
C SER A 501 5.42 1.71 19.03
N GLU A 502 6.52 1.90 19.77
CA GLU A 502 6.59 2.86 20.88
C GLU A 502 6.33 4.30 20.41
N LEU A 503 6.46 4.57 19.10
CA LEU A 503 6.11 5.84 18.45
C LEU A 503 4.62 5.96 18.09
N GLY A 504 3.80 4.94 18.38
CA GLY A 504 2.36 4.92 18.09
C GLY A 504 1.98 4.46 16.67
N GLU A 505 2.97 4.11 15.83
CA GLU A 505 2.73 3.57 14.49
C GLU A 505 2.35 2.08 14.53
N SER A 506 1.27 1.70 13.83
CA SER A 506 0.91 0.29 13.67
C SER A 506 1.80 -0.39 12.63
N ARG A 507 2.44 -1.49 13.01
CA ARG A 507 3.35 -2.30 12.18
C ARG A 507 2.92 -3.76 12.11
N VAL A 508 3.17 -4.40 10.98
CA VAL A 508 2.96 -5.85 10.78
C VAL A 508 4.22 -6.43 10.15
N PRO A 509 5.24 -6.80 10.94
CA PRO A 509 6.53 -7.23 10.42
C PRO A 509 6.39 -8.43 9.48
N LEU A 510 6.97 -8.30 8.29
CA LEU A 510 7.12 -9.33 7.27
C LEU A 510 8.61 -9.59 7.08
N PHE A 511 9.03 -10.85 7.18
CA PHE A 511 10.42 -11.24 6.93
C PHE A 511 10.47 -12.41 5.94
N ILE A 512 11.45 -12.37 5.03
CA ILE A 512 11.75 -13.48 4.12
C ILE A 512 12.89 -14.29 4.74
N GLN A 513 12.61 -15.51 5.23
CA GLN A 513 13.64 -16.36 5.85
C GLN A 513 14.48 -17.10 4.81
N ARG A 514 13.85 -17.50 3.70
CA ARG A 514 14.51 -18.16 2.58
C ARG A 514 13.88 -17.71 1.27
N SER A 515 14.72 -17.24 0.36
CA SER A 515 14.34 -16.89 -1.00
C SER A 515 14.21 -18.14 -1.88
N THR A 516 13.86 -17.94 -3.15
CA THR A 516 13.73 -19.00 -4.17
C THR A 516 15.07 -19.38 -4.83
N ALA A 517 16.20 -18.85 -4.35
CA ALA A 517 17.52 -19.10 -4.93
C ALA A 517 17.91 -20.59 -4.91
N LEU A 518 17.49 -21.33 -3.88
CA LEU A 518 17.70 -22.78 -3.78
C LEU A 518 16.50 -23.51 -4.37
N TYR A 519 16.57 -23.89 -5.64
CA TYR A 519 15.43 -24.49 -6.37
C TYR A 519 14.86 -25.78 -5.76
N GLN A 520 15.65 -26.53 -4.98
CA GLN A 520 15.23 -27.78 -4.33
C GLN A 520 14.32 -27.54 -3.11
N LEU A 521 14.36 -26.32 -2.54
CA LEU A 521 13.65 -25.96 -1.33
C LEU A 521 12.69 -24.81 -1.60
N ASN A 522 11.46 -24.90 -1.09
CA ASN A 522 10.48 -23.83 -1.30
C ASN A 522 10.87 -22.55 -0.55
N GLY A 523 10.44 -21.39 -1.04
CA GLY A 523 10.59 -20.14 -0.29
C GLY A 523 9.85 -20.20 1.05
N GLN A 524 10.29 -19.41 2.02
CA GLN A 524 9.60 -19.29 3.31
C GLN A 524 9.66 -17.86 3.81
N ALA A 525 8.48 -17.32 4.13
CA ALA A 525 8.26 -16.02 4.72
C ALA A 525 7.50 -16.17 6.04
N VAL A 526 7.61 -15.16 6.90
CA VAL A 526 6.92 -15.10 8.19
C VAL A 526 6.28 -13.73 8.39
N VAL A 527 5.02 -13.75 8.82
CA VAL A 527 4.29 -12.56 9.26
C VAL A 527 4.01 -12.65 10.75
N VAL A 528 4.21 -11.53 11.43
CA VAL A 528 4.12 -11.40 12.88
C VAL A 528 3.03 -10.42 13.26
N PHE A 529 2.13 -10.83 14.17
CA PHE A 529 1.05 -9.99 14.69
C PHE A 529 0.67 -10.38 16.10
N GLN A 530 -0.24 -9.63 16.74
CA GLN A 530 -0.76 -9.94 18.07
C GLN A 530 -2.26 -10.29 18.03
N ASP A 531 -2.71 -11.08 18.99
CA ASP A 531 -4.13 -11.37 19.18
C ASP A 531 -4.83 -10.15 19.81
N VAL A 532 -5.98 -9.74 19.27
CA VAL A 532 -6.80 -8.61 19.77
C VAL A 532 -7.15 -8.75 21.25
N ASN A 533 -7.50 -9.96 21.71
CA ASN A 533 -8.04 -10.15 23.07
C ASN A 533 -6.94 -10.39 24.10
N SER A 534 -5.99 -11.28 23.76
CA SER A 534 -4.94 -11.71 24.69
C SER A 534 -3.68 -10.83 24.59
N GLY A 535 -3.48 -10.15 23.45
CA GLY A 535 -2.24 -9.44 23.13
C GLY A 535 -1.03 -10.36 22.95
N ILE A 536 -1.24 -11.69 22.91
CA ILE A 536 -0.18 -12.68 22.70
C ILE A 536 0.26 -12.62 21.24
N GLY A 537 1.56 -12.77 21.00
CA GLY A 537 2.11 -12.78 19.65
C GLY A 537 1.82 -14.07 18.88
N ASN A 538 1.57 -13.94 17.59
CA ASN A 538 1.39 -15.04 16.66
C ASN A 538 2.37 -14.90 15.48
N LEU A 539 2.93 -16.04 15.08
CA LEU A 539 3.81 -16.18 13.92
C LEU A 539 3.11 -17.08 12.90
N VAL A 540 3.02 -16.62 11.66
CA VAL A 540 2.47 -17.42 10.55
C VAL A 540 3.56 -17.54 9.48
N PHE A 541 4.04 -18.77 9.28
CA PHE A 541 5.01 -19.12 8.26
C PHE A 541 4.28 -19.61 7.01
N PHE A 542 4.66 -19.09 5.85
CA PHE A 542 4.03 -19.43 4.57
C PHE A 542 5.04 -19.37 3.42
N ASP A 543 4.71 -20.01 2.32
CA ASP A 543 5.47 -19.91 1.08
C ASP A 543 5.09 -18.60 0.35
N PRO A 544 6.04 -17.67 0.11
CA PRO A 544 5.77 -16.40 -0.55
C PRO A 544 5.34 -16.52 -2.02
N ILE A 545 5.58 -17.66 -2.68
CA ILE A 545 5.18 -17.84 -4.09
C ILE A 545 3.77 -18.39 -4.21
N THR A 546 3.40 -19.35 -3.36
CA THR A 546 2.09 -20.04 -3.42
C THR A 546 1.06 -19.51 -2.42
N GLY A 547 1.49 -18.83 -1.36
CA GLY A 547 0.63 -18.40 -0.25
C GLY A 547 0.21 -19.52 0.69
N THR A 548 0.73 -20.73 0.51
CA THR A 548 0.40 -21.88 1.36
C THR A 548 1.00 -21.71 2.75
N VAL A 549 0.19 -21.91 3.78
CA VAL A 549 0.65 -21.82 5.18
C VAL A 549 1.43 -23.08 5.53
N VAL A 550 2.68 -22.89 5.94
CA VAL A 550 3.57 -23.97 6.39
C VAL A 550 3.29 -24.27 7.86
N GLU A 551 3.27 -23.24 8.71
CA GLU A 551 3.10 -23.40 10.15
C GLU A 551 2.46 -22.15 10.78
N ARG A 552 1.62 -22.35 11.82
CA ARG A 552 1.12 -21.27 12.69
C ARG A 552 1.59 -21.52 14.11
N LYS A 553 2.28 -20.56 14.71
CA LYS A 553 2.80 -20.68 16.07
C LYS A 553 2.33 -19.52 16.95
N GLN A 554 1.71 -19.87 18.07
CA GLN A 554 1.33 -18.92 19.11
C GLN A 554 2.42 -18.86 20.18
N LEU A 555 2.81 -17.65 20.58
CA LEU A 555 3.79 -17.41 21.62
C LEU A 555 3.16 -17.52 23.01
N GLN A 556 3.98 -17.47 24.06
CA GLN A 556 3.48 -17.55 25.44
C GLN A 556 3.10 -16.18 26.00
N SER A 557 3.70 -15.11 25.47
CA SER A 557 3.49 -13.75 25.94
C SER A 557 3.47 -12.73 24.80
N LYS A 558 3.39 -11.44 25.15
CA LYS A 558 3.39 -10.34 24.19
C LYS A 558 4.77 -10.19 23.56
N ILE A 559 4.81 -9.81 22.29
CA ILE A 559 6.05 -9.55 21.57
C ILE A 559 6.59 -8.19 21.99
N LYS A 560 7.87 -8.14 22.35
CA LYS A 560 8.64 -6.90 22.54
C LYS A 560 9.32 -6.50 21.24
N ASN A 561 10.12 -7.40 20.66
CA ASN A 561 10.87 -7.14 19.44
C ASN A 561 11.04 -8.42 18.58
N VAL A 562 11.17 -8.24 17.27
CA VAL A 562 11.43 -9.33 16.32
C VAL A 562 12.40 -8.86 15.28
N ASN A 563 13.47 -9.62 15.04
CA ASN A 563 14.42 -9.35 13.97
C ASN A 563 14.87 -10.63 13.29
N LEU A 564 15.20 -10.51 12.00
CA LEU A 564 15.82 -11.56 11.23
C LEU A 564 17.34 -11.53 11.46
N LEU A 565 17.92 -12.65 11.86
CA LEU A 565 19.35 -12.79 12.07
C LEU A 565 20.04 -13.20 10.77
N PRO A 566 21.30 -12.78 10.55
CA PRO A 566 22.09 -13.23 9.40
C PRO A 566 22.55 -14.69 9.53
N VAL A 567 22.26 -15.35 10.65
CA VAL A 567 22.64 -16.76 10.90
C VAL A 567 21.68 -17.67 10.15
N VAL A 568 22.26 -18.55 9.34
CA VAL A 568 21.55 -19.54 8.55
C VAL A 568 21.55 -20.86 9.30
N ALA A 569 20.35 -21.37 9.61
CA ALA A 569 20.14 -22.67 10.25
C ALA A 569 19.99 -23.78 9.20
N LYS A 570 19.55 -24.97 9.66
CA LYS A 570 19.24 -26.11 8.77
C LYS A 570 18.35 -25.69 7.60
N ASN A 571 18.58 -26.32 6.45
CA ASN A 571 17.84 -26.07 5.21
C ASN A 571 17.93 -24.63 4.69
N HIS A 572 19.03 -23.93 5.00
CA HIS A 572 19.27 -22.56 4.53
C HIS A 572 18.21 -21.54 4.97
N LEU A 573 17.61 -21.72 6.15
CA LEU A 573 16.64 -20.78 6.72
C LEU A 573 17.35 -19.77 7.60
N GLN A 574 17.16 -18.48 7.35
CA GLN A 574 17.61 -17.44 8.27
C GLN A 574 16.78 -17.47 9.56
N THR A 575 17.46 -17.41 10.70
CA THR A 575 16.82 -17.51 12.01
C THR A 575 16.15 -16.20 12.40
N LEU A 576 14.88 -16.27 12.77
CA LEU A 576 14.12 -15.18 13.38
C LEU A 576 14.32 -15.21 14.89
N ALA A 577 14.76 -14.09 15.47
CA ALA A 577 14.83 -13.89 16.91
C ALA A 577 13.59 -13.13 17.39
N VAL A 578 12.82 -13.75 18.28
CA VAL A 578 11.63 -13.17 18.88
C VAL A 578 11.88 -12.94 20.37
N VAL A 579 11.85 -11.67 20.76
CA VAL A 579 11.99 -11.23 22.15
C VAL A 579 10.60 -11.02 22.72
N GLU A 580 10.24 -11.84 23.70
CA GLU A 580 8.98 -11.82 24.42
C GLU A 580 9.03 -10.89 25.65
N LYS A 581 7.85 -10.43 26.10
CA LYS A 581 7.73 -9.59 27.30
C LYS A 581 8.16 -10.39 28.53
N GLY A 582 9.22 -9.94 29.19
CA GLY A 582 9.94 -10.70 30.22
C GLY A 582 11.33 -11.16 29.80
N ASN A 583 11.84 -10.67 28.65
CA ASN A 583 13.18 -10.94 28.13
C ASN A 583 13.45 -12.43 27.83
N LYS A 584 12.39 -13.21 27.61
CA LYS A 584 12.48 -14.56 27.08
C LYS A 584 12.71 -14.47 25.57
N ILE A 585 13.66 -15.25 25.06
CA ILE A 585 13.99 -15.25 23.64
C ILE A 585 13.63 -16.60 23.05
N THR A 586 13.00 -16.57 21.89
CA THR A 586 12.73 -17.76 21.09
C THR A 586 13.31 -17.57 19.69
N LEU A 587 13.98 -18.62 19.19
CA LEU A 587 14.63 -18.62 17.89
C LEU A 587 13.86 -19.54 16.93
N TYR A 588 13.63 -19.07 15.70
CA TYR A 588 12.88 -19.80 14.68
C TYR A 588 13.59 -19.79 13.33
N PRO A 589 14.08 -20.94 12.81
CA PRO A 589 14.23 -22.24 13.49
C PRO A 589 15.32 -22.22 14.57
N GLU A 590 15.37 -23.28 15.39
CA GLU A 590 16.44 -23.47 16.38
C GLU A 590 17.81 -23.62 15.70
N ILE A 591 18.83 -22.96 16.26
CA ILE A 591 20.20 -22.96 15.74
C ILE A 591 20.98 -24.12 16.35
N GLU A 592 21.83 -24.77 15.55
CA GLU A 592 22.79 -25.75 16.06
C GLU A 592 23.87 -25.08 16.92
N LYS A 593 24.30 -25.76 17.99
CA LYS A 593 25.24 -25.19 18.97
C LYS A 593 26.57 -24.73 18.35
N ASP A 594 27.07 -25.45 17.35
CA ASP A 594 28.33 -25.12 16.67
C ASP A 594 28.19 -23.82 15.86
N SER A 595 27.09 -23.67 15.10
CA SER A 595 26.79 -22.44 14.36
C SER A 595 26.56 -21.24 15.30
N ALA A 596 25.88 -21.45 16.43
CA ALA A 596 25.64 -20.42 17.43
C ALA A 596 26.93 -19.88 18.07
N SER A 597 27.99 -20.71 18.18
CA SER A 597 29.26 -20.30 18.78
C SER A 597 30.05 -19.30 17.92
N THR A 598 29.90 -19.37 16.59
CA THR A 598 30.64 -18.49 15.65
C THR A 598 30.15 -17.04 15.68
N LEU A 599 28.87 -16.83 16.01
CA LEU A 599 28.17 -15.54 16.00
C LEU A 599 27.42 -15.33 17.33
N ASP A 600 28.08 -15.59 18.46
CA ASP A 600 27.39 -15.63 19.76
C ASP A 600 26.73 -14.29 20.12
N LYS A 601 27.32 -13.13 19.75
CA LYS A 601 26.79 -11.81 20.13
C LYS A 601 26.03 -11.14 19.00
N VAL A 602 24.75 -10.89 19.22
CA VAL A 602 23.89 -10.09 18.34
C VAL A 602 23.44 -8.84 19.08
N TYR A 603 23.55 -7.68 18.44
CA TYR A 603 23.17 -6.39 19.01
C TYR A 603 21.77 -5.99 18.54
N PHE A 604 20.97 -5.50 19.48
CA PHE A 604 19.61 -5.02 19.26
C PHE A 604 19.52 -3.57 19.73
N THR A 605 18.81 -2.75 18.96
CA THR A 605 18.46 -1.40 19.37
C THR A 605 16.95 -1.28 19.43
N GLU A 606 16.46 -0.76 20.53
CA GLU A 606 15.05 -0.47 20.75
C GLU A 606 14.87 1.04 20.89
N VAL A 607 13.81 1.55 20.28
CA VAL A 607 13.44 2.97 20.36
C VAL A 607 12.56 3.15 21.59
N THR A 608 12.95 4.08 22.47
CA THR A 608 12.11 4.51 23.60
C THR A 608 11.55 5.91 23.32
N PRO A 609 10.49 6.35 24.02
CA PRO A 609 9.93 7.69 23.79
C PRO A 609 10.91 8.85 24.00
N LYS A 610 12.01 8.63 24.74
CA LYS A 610 13.02 9.66 25.07
C LYS A 610 14.39 9.43 24.45
N GLY A 611 14.60 8.31 23.75
CA GLY A 611 15.90 7.98 23.18
C GLY A 611 15.98 6.54 22.68
N LEU A 612 17.10 5.88 22.94
CA LEU A 612 17.40 4.54 22.43
C LEU A 612 17.99 3.66 23.54
N GLU A 613 17.71 2.37 23.48
CA GLU A 613 18.31 1.36 24.34
C GLU A 613 19.00 0.27 23.50
N GLY A 614 20.25 -0.03 23.85
CA GLY A 614 21.04 -1.09 23.23
C GLY A 614 21.07 -2.33 24.11
N SER A 615 20.88 -3.49 23.49
CA SER A 615 20.92 -4.79 24.15
C SER A 615 21.74 -5.79 23.36
N VAL A 616 22.43 -6.70 24.04
CA VAL A 616 23.16 -7.81 23.44
C VAL A 616 22.47 -9.11 23.77
N LEU A 617 22.16 -9.88 22.73
CA LEU A 617 21.73 -11.26 22.80
C LEU A 617 22.96 -12.16 22.66
N SER A 618 23.14 -13.06 23.62
CA SER A 618 24.01 -14.22 23.45
C SER A 618 23.20 -15.38 22.88
N LEU A 619 23.56 -15.86 21.68
CA LEU A 619 22.88 -16.98 21.01
C LEU A 619 23.08 -18.31 21.74
N THR A 620 24.22 -18.49 22.42
CA THR A 620 24.50 -19.72 23.17
C THR A 620 23.70 -19.83 24.46
N THR A 621 23.58 -18.72 25.20
CA THR A 621 22.87 -18.69 26.49
C THR A 621 21.41 -18.29 26.38
N LEU A 622 20.99 -17.76 25.22
CA LEU A 622 19.67 -17.18 24.97
C LEU A 622 19.26 -16.14 26.02
N LYS A 623 20.24 -15.36 26.47
CA LYS A 623 20.04 -14.24 27.40
C LYS A 623 20.28 -12.93 26.68
N ILE A 624 19.39 -11.97 26.95
CA ILE A 624 19.55 -10.58 26.54
C ILE A 624 20.04 -9.78 27.74
N ALA A 625 21.14 -9.06 27.55
CA ALA A 625 21.70 -8.13 28.52
C ALA A 625 21.70 -6.73 27.92
N GLN A 626 21.16 -5.77 28.65
CA GLN A 626 21.19 -4.36 28.25
C GLN A 626 22.63 -3.84 28.37
N THR A 627 23.13 -3.21 27.30
CA THR A 627 24.53 -2.72 27.23
C THR A 627 24.63 -1.23 27.41
N TRP A 628 23.74 -0.46 26.81
CA TRP A 628 23.76 0.99 26.87
C TRP A 628 22.35 1.57 26.81
N THR A 629 22.19 2.76 27.35
CA THR A 629 20.99 3.58 27.22
C THR A 629 21.38 5.00 26.89
N ILE A 630 20.64 5.61 25.97
CA ILE A 630 20.78 7.02 25.63
C ILE A 630 19.45 7.67 25.96
N ASP A 631 19.47 8.58 26.93
CA ASP A 631 18.44 9.58 27.06
C ASP A 631 18.89 10.81 26.27
N LEU A 632 18.13 11.17 25.22
CA LEU A 632 18.44 12.34 24.40
C LEU A 632 18.11 13.65 25.14
N ASN A 633 17.61 13.57 26.39
CA ASN A 633 17.14 14.67 27.21
C ASN A 633 16.07 15.51 26.48
N LEU A 634 15.17 14.84 25.77
CA LEU A 634 14.11 15.49 25.02
C LEU A 634 13.23 16.32 25.96
N GLY A 635 12.98 17.58 25.58
CA GLY A 635 12.04 18.45 26.26
C GLY A 635 10.63 17.85 26.29
N LYS A 636 9.74 18.37 27.15
CA LYS A 636 8.34 17.87 27.21
C LYS A 636 7.57 18.01 25.89
N SER A 637 7.99 18.95 25.04
CA SER A 637 7.43 19.22 23.73
C SER A 637 8.20 18.57 22.57
N GLU A 638 9.39 18.01 22.83
CA GLU A 638 10.19 17.30 21.84
C GLU A 638 9.76 15.84 21.73
N LYS A 639 9.55 15.37 20.50
CA LYS A 639 9.16 13.98 20.22
C LYS A 639 9.99 13.42 19.08
N ILE A 640 10.30 12.13 19.18
CA ILE A 640 10.92 11.37 18.09
C ILE A 640 9.87 11.18 16.99
N ILE A 641 10.18 11.58 15.76
CA ILE A 641 9.28 11.44 14.60
C ILE A 641 9.65 10.22 13.77
N SER A 642 10.94 10.06 13.46
CA SER A 642 11.38 9.04 12.50
C SER A 642 12.72 8.45 12.90
N VAL A 643 12.86 7.13 12.71
CA VAL A 643 14.09 6.37 12.92
C VAL A 643 14.35 5.53 11.69
N LYS A 644 15.54 5.68 11.07
CA LYS A 644 15.93 4.99 9.84
C LYS A 644 17.32 4.36 9.97
N SER A 645 17.39 3.05 9.78
CA SER A 645 18.62 2.30 9.62
C SER A 645 18.90 2.04 8.14
N LYS A 646 20.14 1.66 7.82
CA LYS A 646 20.49 1.17 6.48
C LYS A 646 19.82 -0.19 6.23
N PRO A 647 19.44 -0.51 4.97
CA PRO A 647 19.03 -1.85 4.60
C PRO A 647 20.19 -2.85 4.81
N LEU A 648 19.91 -4.01 5.40
CA LEU A 648 20.94 -5.03 5.70
C LEU A 648 21.57 -5.65 4.43
N HIS A 649 20.83 -5.64 3.32
CA HIS A 649 21.27 -6.17 2.03
C HIS A 649 21.95 -5.12 1.15
N GLU A 650 22.05 -3.87 1.61
CA GLU A 650 22.71 -2.80 0.86
C GLU A 650 24.20 -3.11 0.67
N LYS A 651 24.69 -2.99 -0.57
CA LYS A 651 26.12 -3.04 -0.89
C LYS A 651 26.62 -1.67 -1.33
N VAL A 652 27.89 -1.41 -1.01
CA VAL A 652 28.59 -0.19 -1.40
C VAL A 652 29.76 -0.58 -2.29
N HIS A 653 29.67 -0.24 -3.58
CA HIS A 653 30.72 -0.56 -4.55
C HIS A 653 32.00 0.23 -4.30
N SER A 654 31.91 1.56 -4.23
CA SER A 654 33.07 2.43 -4.00
C SER A 654 33.16 2.90 -2.56
N GLN A 655 34.24 2.52 -1.88
CA GLN A 655 34.56 2.91 -0.50
C GLN A 655 35.06 4.35 -0.36
N GLY A 656 35.48 4.98 -1.45
CA GLY A 656 35.98 6.35 -1.45
C GLY A 656 35.46 7.17 -2.63
N ARG A 657 35.54 8.48 -2.49
CA ARG A 657 35.32 9.47 -3.53
C ARG A 657 36.67 9.98 -4.00
N VAL A 658 36.92 9.95 -5.30
CA VAL A 658 38.13 10.57 -5.88
C VAL A 658 37.91 12.08 -5.90
N LEU A 659 38.85 12.81 -5.33
CA LEU A 659 38.91 14.27 -5.31
C LEU A 659 39.62 14.80 -6.56
N ILE A 660 39.53 16.10 -6.77
CA ILE A 660 40.07 16.80 -7.95
C ILE A 660 41.60 16.66 -8.04
N ASP A 661 42.27 16.65 -6.89
CA ASP A 661 43.71 16.44 -6.75
C ASP A 661 44.13 14.97 -6.92
N ARG A 662 43.19 14.10 -7.30
CA ARG A 662 43.33 12.63 -7.43
C ARG A 662 43.56 11.89 -6.11
N ASN A 663 43.46 12.58 -4.98
CA ASN A 663 43.41 11.92 -3.68
C ASN A 663 42.04 11.26 -3.48
N VAL A 664 41.97 10.33 -2.53
CA VAL A 664 40.74 9.61 -2.23
C VAL A 664 40.25 10.03 -0.86
N GLN A 665 39.02 10.55 -0.81
CA GLN A 665 38.31 10.77 0.44
C GLN A 665 37.46 9.53 0.74
N TYR A 666 37.81 8.78 1.78
CA TYR A 666 37.10 7.58 2.18
C TYR A 666 35.77 7.91 2.84
N LYS A 667 34.74 7.17 2.46
CA LYS A 667 33.39 7.31 3.00
C LYS A 667 33.31 6.66 4.38
N TYR A 668 32.59 7.27 5.31
CA TYR A 668 32.30 6.63 6.59
C TYR A 668 31.09 5.70 6.47
N VAL A 669 31.37 4.42 6.16
CA VAL A 669 30.33 3.40 5.88
C VAL A 669 30.11 2.51 7.10
N ASN A 670 29.52 3.07 8.17
CA ASN A 670 29.12 2.27 9.34
C ASN A 670 27.79 1.51 9.07
N PRO A 671 27.77 0.16 9.01
CA PRO A 671 26.55 -0.60 8.75
C PRO A 671 25.54 -0.53 9.91
N ASN A 672 26.01 -0.21 11.11
CA ASN A 672 25.24 -0.14 12.35
C ASN A 672 24.72 1.28 12.65
N LEU A 673 24.88 2.23 11.73
CA LEU A 673 24.47 3.61 11.95
C LEU A 673 22.95 3.77 11.81
N ILE A 674 22.33 4.44 12.78
CA ILE A 674 20.91 4.79 12.81
C ILE A 674 20.78 6.32 12.72
N ALA A 675 19.91 6.79 11.83
CA ALA A 675 19.51 8.19 11.75
C ALA A 675 18.17 8.39 12.48
N LEU A 676 18.12 9.32 13.42
CA LEU A 676 16.95 9.61 14.25
C LEU A 676 16.60 11.11 14.15
N ALA A 677 15.33 11.42 13.90
CA ALA A 677 14.78 12.78 13.98
C ALA A 677 13.92 12.97 15.23
N ALA A 678 14.16 14.05 15.95
CA ALA A 678 13.28 14.57 16.97
C ALA A 678 12.88 16.02 16.64
N LEU A 679 11.61 16.38 16.86
CA LEU A 679 11.10 17.74 16.63
C LEU A 679 10.48 18.28 17.91
N ASP A 680 10.80 19.53 18.21
CA ASP A 680 10.06 20.33 19.18
C ASP A 680 8.94 21.12 18.47
N ASP A 681 7.69 20.78 18.72
CA ASP A 681 6.54 21.49 18.15
C ASP A 681 6.47 22.96 18.63
N VAL A 682 7.01 23.27 19.82
CA VAL A 682 6.91 24.61 20.44
C VAL A 682 8.05 25.52 19.98
N SER A 683 9.30 25.07 20.11
CA SER A 683 10.45 25.86 19.65
C SER A 683 10.69 25.76 18.14
N GLN A 684 10.03 24.81 17.46
CA GLN A 684 10.17 24.52 16.03
C GLN A 684 11.61 24.15 15.68
N VAL A 685 12.25 23.30 16.48
CA VAL A 685 13.63 22.85 16.27
C VAL A 685 13.63 21.37 15.93
N LEU A 686 14.16 21.04 14.75
CA LEU A 686 14.42 19.68 14.32
C LEU A 686 15.85 19.30 14.73
N SER A 687 16.00 18.25 15.52
CA SER A 687 17.28 17.66 15.91
C SER A 687 17.47 16.31 15.22
N LEU A 688 18.58 16.16 14.51
CA LEU A 688 18.97 14.94 13.81
C LEU A 688 20.15 14.31 14.55
N TYR A 689 20.01 13.04 14.92
CA TYR A 689 21.03 12.28 15.62
C TYR A 689 21.46 11.10 14.77
N MET A 690 22.77 10.93 14.60
CA MET A 690 23.38 9.77 13.97
C MET A 690 24.05 8.95 15.04
N ILE A 691 23.51 7.77 15.33
CA ILE A 691 23.85 6.96 16.52
C ILE A 691 24.30 5.58 16.06
N ASP A 692 25.41 5.10 16.59
CA ASP A 692 25.84 3.71 16.39
C ASP A 692 24.97 2.76 17.24
N SER A 693 24.31 1.80 16.59
CA SER A 693 23.38 0.83 17.20
C SER A 693 24.05 -0.17 18.15
N VAL A 694 25.36 -0.37 18.03
CA VAL A 694 26.15 -1.32 18.81
C VAL A 694 26.68 -0.67 20.07
N THR A 695 27.28 0.52 19.98
CA THR A 695 27.93 1.21 21.12
C THR A 695 27.08 2.28 21.78
N GLY A 696 26.08 2.82 21.07
CA GLY A 696 25.31 3.98 21.51
C GLY A 696 26.08 5.31 21.37
N GLN A 697 27.20 5.32 20.65
CA GLN A 697 27.92 6.57 20.40
C GLN A 697 27.14 7.46 19.43
N ILE A 698 26.94 8.72 19.81
CA ILE A 698 26.44 9.76 18.90
C ILE A 698 27.61 10.17 17.99
N VAL A 699 27.57 9.73 16.74
CA VAL A 699 28.58 10.06 15.72
C VAL A 699 28.44 11.51 15.28
N HIS A 700 27.21 11.98 15.08
CA HIS A 700 26.93 13.36 14.69
C HIS A 700 25.55 13.80 15.21
N ASN A 701 25.42 15.10 15.48
CA ASN A 701 24.18 15.75 15.86
C ASN A 701 24.05 17.07 15.08
N ALA A 702 22.92 17.25 14.38
CA ALA A 702 22.59 18.47 13.68
C ALA A 702 21.27 19.05 14.20
N LYS A 703 21.19 20.39 14.30
CA LYS A 703 19.97 21.09 14.69
C LYS A 703 19.56 22.12 13.65
N THR A 704 18.29 22.08 13.26
CA THR A 704 17.68 22.97 12.29
C THR A 704 16.56 23.74 12.97
N ALA A 705 16.72 25.06 13.07
CA ALA A 705 15.72 25.93 13.67
C ALA A 705 14.62 26.29 12.67
N LYS A 706 13.41 26.57 13.19
CA LYS A 706 12.21 26.90 12.41
C LYS A 706 11.80 25.80 11.44
N ALA A 707 11.88 24.55 11.89
CA ALA A 707 11.39 23.38 11.19
C ALA A 707 10.03 22.93 11.76
N ALA A 708 9.18 22.37 10.90
CA ALA A 708 7.91 21.76 11.26
C ALA A 708 7.63 20.52 10.40
N LEU A 709 6.58 19.79 10.76
CA LEU A 709 6.07 18.64 10.01
C LEU A 709 5.54 19.06 8.62
N PRO A 710 5.52 18.14 7.62
CA PRO A 710 6.01 16.76 7.68
C PRO A 710 7.55 16.68 7.61
N VAL A 711 8.13 15.67 8.28
CA VAL A 711 9.57 15.38 8.25
C VAL A 711 9.78 13.96 7.74
N HIS A 712 10.57 13.81 6.67
CA HIS A 712 10.94 12.50 6.12
C HIS A 712 12.46 12.34 6.09
N ILE A 713 12.94 11.14 6.33
CA ILE A 713 14.37 10.80 6.35
C ILE A 713 14.62 9.56 5.50
N VAL A 714 15.71 9.57 4.75
CA VAL A 714 16.29 8.38 4.13
C VAL A 714 17.77 8.30 4.48
N HIS A 715 18.23 7.09 4.77
CA HIS A 715 19.60 6.78 5.12
C HIS A 715 20.14 5.72 4.17
N CYS A 716 21.23 6.04 3.47
CA CYS A 716 21.80 5.19 2.43
C CYS A 716 23.32 5.39 2.35
N GLU A 717 24.09 4.33 2.14
CA GLU A 717 25.56 4.34 2.08
C GLU A 717 26.26 5.11 3.21
N ASN A 718 26.71 6.33 2.97
CA ASN A 718 27.41 7.21 3.91
C ASN A 718 26.67 8.55 4.12
N TRP A 719 25.42 8.65 3.65
CA TRP A 719 24.69 9.91 3.63
C TRP A 719 23.25 9.75 4.13
N VAL A 720 22.73 10.86 4.65
CA VAL A 720 21.37 10.98 5.15
C VAL A 720 20.73 12.17 4.44
N ALA A 721 19.62 11.93 3.77
CA ALA A 721 18.79 12.99 3.21
C ALA A 721 17.51 13.13 4.03
N TYR A 722 17.06 14.36 4.23
CA TYR A 722 15.85 14.64 4.97
C TYR A 722 15.08 15.80 4.35
N SER A 723 13.76 15.79 4.50
CA SER A 723 12.87 16.89 4.12
C SER A 723 12.16 17.43 5.36
N TYR A 724 11.89 18.72 5.37
CA TYR A 724 11.10 19.36 6.42
C TYR A 724 10.42 20.64 5.90
N TRP A 725 9.36 21.08 6.59
CA TRP A 725 8.75 22.39 6.33
C TRP A 725 9.48 23.48 7.11
N SER A 726 9.99 24.50 6.43
CA SER A 726 10.63 25.65 7.08
C SER A 726 9.59 26.73 7.38
N GLU A 727 9.33 26.99 8.66
CA GLU A 727 8.42 28.04 9.15
C GLU A 727 8.95 29.45 8.90
N LYS A 728 10.29 29.59 8.82
CA LYS A 728 10.93 30.89 8.55
C LYS A 728 10.70 31.33 7.10
N SER A 729 10.91 30.42 6.15
CA SER A 729 10.84 30.70 4.71
C SER A 729 9.50 30.26 4.07
N ARG A 730 8.64 29.56 4.82
CA ARG A 730 7.34 29.02 4.39
C ARG A 730 7.44 28.16 3.13
N ARG A 731 8.41 27.25 3.13
CA ARG A 731 8.69 26.34 2.00
C ARG A 731 9.30 25.04 2.50
N THR A 732 9.25 24.02 1.66
CA THR A 732 9.95 22.76 1.90
C THR A 732 11.44 22.91 1.65
N GLU A 733 12.26 22.38 2.54
CA GLU A 733 13.71 22.34 2.37
C GLU A 733 14.20 20.88 2.48
N LEU A 734 15.15 20.52 1.61
CA LEU A 734 15.82 19.23 1.56
C LEU A 734 17.23 19.39 2.10
N GLY A 735 17.56 18.69 3.18
CA GLY A 735 18.91 18.62 3.70
C GLY A 735 19.60 17.33 3.30
N VAL A 736 20.89 17.40 3.01
CA VAL A 736 21.77 16.24 2.83
C VAL A 736 22.97 16.37 3.77
N ILE A 737 23.30 15.28 4.45
CA ILE A 737 24.47 15.16 5.32
C ILE A 737 25.27 13.95 4.84
N GLU A 738 26.56 14.13 4.60
CA GLU A 738 27.48 13.10 4.17
C GLU A 738 28.61 12.95 5.18
N LEU A 739 28.98 11.70 5.46
CA LEU A 739 30.00 11.35 6.44
C LEU A 739 31.22 10.76 5.73
N TYR A 740 32.40 11.27 6.06
CA TYR A 740 33.68 10.84 5.52
C TYR A 740 34.66 10.50 6.64
N GLU A 741 35.54 9.54 6.41
CA GLU A 741 36.59 9.16 7.36
C GLU A 741 37.87 10.00 7.18
N GLY A 742 38.05 10.56 5.98
CA GLY A 742 39.21 11.35 5.57
C GLY A 742 40.04 10.65 4.48
N GLU A 743 41.34 10.95 4.41
CA GLU A 743 42.27 10.40 3.41
C GLU A 743 42.79 8.99 3.76
N GLU A 744 42.66 8.56 5.01
CA GLU A 744 43.10 7.24 5.46
C GLU A 744 41.94 6.46 6.08
N LEU A 745 41.84 5.17 5.74
CA LEU A 745 40.97 4.22 6.44
C LEU A 745 41.56 3.85 7.81
N THR A 746 40.70 3.69 8.81
CA THR A 746 41.05 3.11 10.11
C THR A 746 41.38 1.64 9.96
N ASN A 747 40.56 0.90 9.21
CA ASN A 747 40.79 -0.51 8.89
C ASN A 747 40.29 -0.81 7.46
N GLN A 748 41.12 -1.51 6.67
CA GLN A 748 40.83 -1.83 5.28
C GLN A 748 39.98 -3.11 5.13
N GLU A 749 40.02 -4.04 6.08
CA GLU A 749 39.39 -5.35 5.94
C GLU A 749 38.00 -5.42 6.54
N LYS A 750 37.80 -4.78 7.71
CA LYS A 750 36.53 -4.84 8.44
C LYS A 750 36.19 -3.54 9.15
N PHE A 751 34.90 -3.26 9.23
CA PHE A 751 34.36 -2.24 10.11
C PHE A 751 34.05 -2.84 11.49
N ASP A 752 34.49 -2.19 12.56
CA ASP A 752 34.22 -2.61 13.93
C ASP A 752 33.76 -1.39 14.76
N SER A 753 32.50 -1.40 15.20
CA SER A 753 31.91 -0.30 15.98
C SER A 753 32.62 -0.04 17.32
N PHE A 754 33.34 -1.02 17.88
CA PHE A 754 34.08 -0.84 19.14
C PHE A 754 35.46 -0.22 18.96
N VAL A 755 35.99 -0.25 17.74
CA VAL A 755 37.28 0.36 17.42
C VAL A 755 37.01 1.80 17.04
N PRO A 756 37.51 2.78 17.82
CA PRO A 756 37.34 4.18 17.45
C PRO A 756 38.05 4.44 16.12
N THR A 757 37.43 5.26 15.27
CA THR A 757 38.08 5.73 14.04
C THR A 757 39.32 6.55 14.41
N LYS A 758 40.35 6.50 13.55
CA LYS A 758 41.60 7.27 13.74
C LYS A 758 41.33 8.77 13.92
N ARG A 759 40.32 9.28 13.20
CA ARG A 759 39.81 10.66 13.27
C ARG A 759 38.30 10.63 13.41
N ALA A 760 37.73 11.66 14.03
CA ALA A 760 36.28 11.82 14.02
C ALA A 760 35.80 12.01 12.57
N PRO A 761 34.66 11.41 12.16
CA PRO A 761 34.18 11.56 10.79
C PRO A 761 33.97 13.02 10.39
N GLU A 762 34.48 13.39 9.22
CA GLU A 762 34.24 14.67 8.59
C GLU A 762 32.80 14.71 8.07
N VAL A 763 32.08 15.77 8.40
CA VAL A 763 30.65 15.89 8.09
C VAL A 763 30.43 17.07 7.15
N ASN A 764 29.99 16.76 5.94
CA ASN A 764 29.61 17.77 4.96
C ASN A 764 28.09 17.81 4.89
N ALA A 765 27.52 19.01 5.04
CA ALA A 765 26.08 19.20 5.04
C ALA A 765 25.69 20.37 4.14
N GLN A 766 24.62 20.19 3.38
CA GLN A 766 24.08 21.21 2.50
C GLN A 766 22.56 21.14 2.47
N SER A 767 21.91 22.29 2.30
CA SER A 767 20.46 22.40 2.22
C SER A 767 20.04 22.92 0.86
N TYR A 768 18.90 22.45 0.39
CA TYR A 768 18.30 22.77 -0.89
C TYR A 768 16.84 23.17 -0.66
N VAL A 769 16.32 24.02 -1.54
CA VAL A 769 14.93 24.45 -1.57
C VAL A 769 14.17 23.54 -2.51
N TYR A 770 12.99 23.12 -2.07
CA TYR A 770 12.08 22.32 -2.86
C TYR A 770 10.71 23.00 -2.94
N THR A 771 10.13 23.05 -4.13
CA THR A 771 8.96 23.90 -4.42
C THR A 771 7.63 23.30 -3.97
N HIS A 772 7.58 22.00 -3.70
CA HIS A 772 6.36 21.28 -3.30
C HIS A 772 6.52 20.57 -1.95
N GLY A 773 5.39 20.11 -1.38
CA GLY A 773 5.41 19.19 -0.24
C GLY A 773 5.99 17.82 -0.62
N VAL A 774 6.33 17.03 0.37
CA VAL A 774 6.79 15.65 0.23
C VAL A 774 5.91 14.77 1.12
N ASP A 775 5.33 13.71 0.56
CA ASP A 775 4.51 12.72 1.29
C ASP A 775 5.34 11.51 1.73
N ALA A 776 6.32 11.12 0.91
CA ALA A 776 7.22 10.00 1.17
C ALA A 776 8.56 10.18 0.43
N MET A 777 9.60 9.55 0.98
CA MET A 777 10.93 9.49 0.36
C MET A 777 11.39 8.03 0.25
N GLY A 778 12.07 7.70 -0.84
CA GLY A 778 12.74 6.42 -1.06
C GLY A 778 14.06 6.60 -1.81
N VAL A 779 14.85 5.53 -1.92
CA VAL A 779 16.12 5.54 -2.68
C VAL A 779 16.17 4.31 -3.58
N THR A 780 16.73 4.45 -4.77
CA THR A 780 16.90 3.33 -5.71
C THR A 780 17.97 2.35 -5.23
N GLU A 781 17.73 1.06 -5.42
CA GLU A 781 18.60 -0.03 -5.01
C GLU A 781 18.96 -0.94 -6.19
N THR A 782 20.22 -1.39 -6.25
CA THR A 782 20.76 -2.33 -7.25
C THR A 782 21.66 -3.37 -6.57
N GLU A 783 21.95 -4.48 -7.24
CA GLU A 783 22.59 -5.65 -6.60
C GLU A 783 24.00 -5.37 -6.09
N GLN A 784 24.76 -4.52 -6.78
CA GLN A 784 26.14 -4.18 -6.43
C GLN A 784 26.32 -2.72 -6.00
N GLY A 785 25.34 -1.84 -6.25
CA GLY A 785 25.46 -0.42 -5.93
C GLY A 785 26.47 0.32 -6.81
N LEU A 786 26.61 -0.09 -8.07
CA LEU A 786 27.45 0.54 -9.09
C LEU A 786 26.75 1.74 -9.74
N THR A 787 25.47 1.61 -10.08
CA THR A 787 24.69 2.71 -10.65
C THR A 787 24.56 3.86 -9.64
N THR A 788 24.45 5.10 -10.12
CA THR A 788 24.22 6.22 -9.21
C THR A 788 22.86 6.06 -8.53
N LYS A 789 22.83 6.22 -7.21
CA LYS A 789 21.55 6.18 -6.49
C LYS A 789 20.74 7.44 -6.78
N SER A 790 19.43 7.30 -6.95
CA SER A 790 18.50 8.41 -7.05
C SER A 790 17.58 8.44 -5.83
N ILE A 791 17.17 9.64 -5.43
CA ILE A 791 16.20 9.86 -4.38
C ILE A 791 14.83 10.03 -5.04
N LEU A 792 13.86 9.27 -4.54
CA LEU A 792 12.48 9.30 -5.01
C LEU A 792 11.65 10.12 -4.05
N LEU A 793 11.02 11.18 -4.54
CA LEU A 793 10.16 12.07 -3.76
C LEU A 793 8.71 11.92 -4.24
N ALA A 794 7.84 11.40 -3.38
CA ALA A 794 6.40 11.39 -3.64
C ALA A 794 5.80 12.76 -3.30
N LEU A 795 5.08 13.34 -4.25
CA LEU A 795 4.48 14.67 -4.15
C LEU A 795 2.99 14.56 -3.76
N PRO A 796 2.44 15.50 -2.98
CA PRO A 796 1.04 15.46 -2.54
C PRO A 796 0.00 15.44 -3.67
N PHE A 797 0.32 16.00 -4.83
CA PHE A 797 -0.56 15.95 -6.02
C PHE A 797 -0.48 14.60 -6.77
N GLY A 798 0.39 13.70 -6.32
CA GLY A 798 0.55 12.34 -6.78
C GLY A 798 1.63 12.11 -7.82
N GLY A 799 2.47 13.10 -8.13
CA GLY A 799 3.68 12.90 -8.93
C GLY A 799 4.80 12.23 -8.13
N ILE A 800 5.65 11.43 -8.78
CA ILE A 800 6.85 10.84 -8.19
C ILE A 800 8.06 11.42 -8.92
N HIS A 801 8.87 12.20 -8.21
CA HIS A 801 10.05 12.85 -8.75
C HIS A 801 11.30 12.01 -8.50
N GLU A 802 12.05 11.69 -9.54
CA GLU A 802 13.38 11.11 -9.40
C GLU A 802 14.44 12.22 -9.37
N VAL A 803 15.08 12.41 -8.21
CA VAL A 803 16.18 13.36 -8.05
C VAL A 803 17.50 12.60 -8.01
N SER A 804 18.33 12.77 -9.04
CA SER A 804 19.67 12.17 -9.08
C SER A 804 20.52 12.67 -7.90
N ARG A 805 21.29 11.75 -7.30
CA ARG A 805 22.25 12.09 -6.22
C ARG A 805 23.27 13.15 -6.60
N LYS A 806 23.59 13.29 -7.90
CA LYS A 806 24.50 14.35 -8.39
C LYS A 806 23.96 15.76 -8.15
N LEU A 807 22.62 15.90 -8.11
CA LEU A 807 21.97 17.18 -7.80
C LEU A 807 21.91 17.40 -6.29
N LEU A 808 21.59 16.37 -5.51
CA LEU A 808 21.58 16.42 -4.05
C LEU A 808 22.92 15.94 -3.47
N ASP A 809 23.97 16.74 -3.64
CA ASP A 809 25.33 16.47 -3.11
C ASP A 809 25.74 17.56 -2.12
N ALA A 810 26.28 17.17 -0.96
CA ALA A 810 26.72 18.11 0.07
C ALA A 810 28.01 18.87 -0.30
N ASN A 811 28.71 18.42 -1.34
CA ASN A 811 30.01 18.95 -1.75
C ASN A 811 29.92 19.89 -2.97
N ARG A 812 28.72 20.34 -3.36
CA ARG A 812 28.58 21.25 -4.51
C ARG A 812 29.14 22.63 -4.13
N PRO A 813 30.17 23.12 -4.84
CA PRO A 813 30.81 24.39 -4.52
C PRO A 813 29.96 25.56 -5.02
N MET A 814 29.98 26.70 -4.32
CA MET A 814 29.28 27.91 -4.74
C MET A 814 29.81 28.43 -6.10
N GLU A 815 31.12 28.43 -6.28
CA GLU A 815 31.80 28.86 -7.49
C GLU A 815 32.73 27.74 -7.97
N LEU A 816 32.81 27.54 -9.28
CA LEU A 816 33.64 26.50 -9.87
C LEU A 816 35.02 27.04 -10.28
N THR A 817 36.07 26.34 -9.87
CA THR A 817 37.42 26.55 -10.43
C THR A 817 37.54 25.89 -11.81
N GLN A 818 38.67 26.08 -12.50
CA GLN A 818 38.90 25.41 -13.78
C GLN A 818 38.99 23.89 -13.64
N GLU A 819 39.73 23.40 -12.64
CA GLU A 819 39.90 21.97 -12.37
C GLU A 819 38.56 21.30 -12.04
N MET A 820 37.69 21.98 -11.28
CA MET A 820 36.33 21.50 -10.99
C MET A 820 35.45 21.39 -12.24
N ARG A 821 35.65 22.27 -13.22
CA ARG A 821 34.94 22.21 -14.51
C ARG A 821 35.43 21.07 -15.38
N GLU A 822 36.72 20.74 -15.32
CA GLU A 822 37.31 19.60 -16.03
C GLU A 822 36.73 18.27 -15.52
N GLU A 823 36.45 18.17 -14.22
CA GLU A 823 35.74 17.04 -13.58
C GLU A 823 34.20 17.12 -13.68
N MET A 824 33.66 18.06 -14.46
CA MET A 824 32.22 18.21 -14.71
C MET A 824 31.38 18.38 -13.43
N MET A 825 31.92 19.03 -12.40
CA MET A 825 31.16 19.30 -11.18
C MET A 825 30.08 20.35 -11.40
N ILE A 826 28.95 20.15 -10.71
CA ILE A 826 27.79 21.03 -10.81
C ILE A 826 27.88 22.06 -9.68
N PRO A 827 27.87 23.39 -9.95
CA PRO A 827 27.95 24.40 -8.90
C PRO A 827 26.71 24.30 -8.01
N TYR A 828 26.77 24.75 -6.76
CA TYR A 828 25.61 24.75 -5.89
C TYR A 828 24.47 25.59 -6.48
N MET A 829 23.33 24.94 -6.65
CA MET A 829 22.09 25.56 -7.05
C MET A 829 21.09 25.29 -5.93
N PRO A 830 20.68 26.31 -5.16
CA PRO A 830 19.87 26.09 -3.97
C PRO A 830 18.52 25.48 -4.32
N GLU A 831 17.93 25.80 -5.47
CA GLU A 831 16.63 25.27 -5.87
C GLU A 831 16.79 23.99 -6.71
N ILE A 832 16.15 22.91 -6.27
CA ILE A 832 15.96 21.71 -7.07
C ILE A 832 14.69 21.91 -7.89
N ARG A 833 14.88 22.12 -9.20
CA ARG A 833 13.77 22.31 -10.13
C ARG A 833 13.04 21.00 -10.34
N ILE A 834 11.74 21.08 -10.49
CA ILE A 834 10.90 19.94 -10.89
C ILE A 834 10.57 20.12 -12.35
N ALA A 835 11.13 19.27 -13.21
CA ALA A 835 10.72 19.17 -14.58
C ALA A 835 9.67 18.06 -14.71
N THR A 836 8.66 18.26 -15.56
CA THR A 836 7.62 17.25 -15.77
C THR A 836 8.16 15.99 -16.45
N GLU A 837 9.31 16.09 -17.11
CA GLU A 837 10.06 14.99 -17.72
C GLU A 837 10.75 14.08 -16.68
N ASP A 838 11.09 14.60 -15.50
CA ASP A 838 11.67 13.84 -14.39
C ASP A 838 10.60 13.13 -13.52
N MET A 839 9.32 13.26 -13.90
CA MET A 839 8.21 12.59 -13.23
C MET A 839 8.09 11.14 -13.73
N VAL A 840 8.47 10.20 -12.87
CA VAL A 840 8.48 8.76 -13.18
C VAL A 840 7.11 8.26 -13.62
N ASN A 841 6.05 8.74 -12.97
CA ASN A 841 4.69 8.22 -13.16
C ASN A 841 3.86 9.02 -14.16
N TYR A 842 4.44 9.97 -14.91
CA TYR A 842 3.76 10.73 -15.96
C TYR A 842 2.30 11.14 -15.60
N ASN A 843 1.27 10.56 -16.23
CA ASN A 843 -0.15 10.83 -15.99
C ASN A 843 -0.81 9.91 -14.94
N GLN A 844 -0.06 8.96 -14.38
CA GLN A 844 -0.49 7.97 -13.39
C GLN A 844 -0.31 8.49 -11.96
N THR A 845 -1.06 9.53 -11.59
CA THR A 845 -0.99 10.18 -10.27
C THR A 845 -1.26 9.19 -9.11
N VAL A 846 -0.37 9.07 -8.13
CA VAL A 846 -0.54 8.16 -6.97
C VAL A 846 -0.83 8.98 -5.72
N PHE A 847 -2.01 8.83 -5.13
CA PHE A 847 -2.39 9.67 -3.99
C PHE A 847 -2.01 9.06 -2.63
N ARG A 848 -1.65 9.94 -1.68
CA ARG A 848 -1.33 9.61 -0.28
C ARG A 848 -0.30 8.49 -0.17
N VAL A 849 0.83 8.66 -0.85
CA VAL A 849 1.91 7.69 -0.82
C VAL A 849 2.46 7.60 0.61
N LYS A 850 2.34 6.42 1.23
CA LYS A 850 2.83 6.15 2.59
C LYS A 850 4.30 5.73 2.57
N GLY A 851 4.74 5.12 1.47
CA GLY A 851 6.13 4.72 1.28
C GLY A 851 6.44 4.32 -0.15
N ILE A 852 7.74 4.20 -0.43
CA ILE A 852 8.28 3.72 -1.70
C ILE A 852 9.22 2.57 -1.36
N LYS A 853 8.92 1.38 -1.88
CA LYS A 853 9.79 0.20 -1.77
C LYS A 853 10.50 0.03 -3.10
N THR A 854 11.82 -0.03 -3.04
CA THR A 854 12.68 -0.35 -4.18
C THR A 854 13.29 -1.74 -3.98
N ALA A 855 13.64 -2.39 -5.08
CA ALA A 855 14.33 -3.67 -5.06
C ALA A 855 15.29 -3.75 -6.26
N PRO A 856 16.44 -4.43 -6.10
CA PRO A 856 17.35 -4.66 -7.20
C PRO A 856 16.74 -5.62 -8.23
N SER A 857 16.94 -5.35 -9.52
CA SER A 857 16.75 -6.34 -10.57
C SER A 857 18.03 -7.14 -10.80
N GLY A 858 18.01 -8.15 -11.68
CA GLY A 858 19.23 -8.87 -12.10
C GLY A 858 20.14 -8.04 -13.02
N LEU A 859 19.73 -6.82 -13.36
CA LEU A 859 20.50 -5.84 -14.11
C LEU A 859 20.93 -4.72 -13.16
N GLU A 860 22.18 -4.30 -13.29
CA GLU A 860 22.75 -3.28 -12.41
C GLU A 860 22.31 -1.86 -12.83
N SER A 861 21.87 -1.68 -14.07
CA SER A 861 21.31 -0.41 -14.52
C SER A 861 19.89 -0.15 -14.02
N THR A 862 19.17 -1.21 -13.60
CA THR A 862 17.71 -1.18 -13.41
C THR A 862 17.32 -1.47 -11.96
N SER A 863 16.48 -0.60 -11.40
CA SER A 863 15.85 -0.76 -10.08
C SER A 863 14.34 -0.90 -10.22
N LEU A 864 13.73 -1.83 -9.49
CA LEU A 864 12.28 -1.98 -9.45
C LEU A 864 11.71 -1.09 -8.35
N MET A 865 10.59 -0.42 -8.62
CA MET A 865 9.98 0.51 -7.67
C MET A 865 8.48 0.24 -7.53
N LEU A 866 8.03 0.15 -6.28
CA LEU A 866 6.61 0.14 -5.91
C LEU A 866 6.34 1.33 -4.97
N ALA A 867 5.55 2.29 -5.44
CA ALA A 867 4.95 3.30 -4.59
C ALA A 867 3.61 2.78 -4.05
N TYR A 868 3.41 2.85 -2.74
CA TYR A 868 2.20 2.38 -2.09
C TYR A 868 1.59 3.44 -1.18
N GLY A 869 0.28 3.58 -1.27
CA GLY A 869 -0.53 4.52 -0.52
C GLY A 869 -1.98 4.07 -0.55
N VAL A 870 -2.89 4.99 -0.88
CA VAL A 870 -4.25 4.60 -1.29
C VAL A 870 -4.21 3.91 -2.67
N ASP A 871 -3.31 4.36 -3.54
CA ASP A 871 -3.05 3.76 -4.84
C ASP A 871 -1.75 2.95 -4.81
N LEU A 872 -1.63 1.97 -5.71
CA LEU A 872 -0.38 1.26 -5.98
C LEU A 872 0.12 1.63 -7.37
N PHE A 873 1.42 1.88 -7.49
CA PHE A 873 2.09 2.10 -8.76
C PHE A 873 3.43 1.37 -8.77
N PHE A 874 3.62 0.55 -9.79
CA PHE A 874 4.86 -0.19 -10.00
C PHE A 874 5.49 0.24 -11.31
N THR A 875 6.82 0.35 -11.32
CA THR A 875 7.60 0.64 -12.54
C THR A 875 9.06 0.24 -12.37
N ARG A 876 9.83 0.40 -13.44
CA ARG A 876 11.28 0.20 -13.49
C ARG A 876 11.97 1.55 -13.62
N LEU A 877 13.06 1.74 -12.90
CA LEU A 877 13.87 2.94 -12.88
C LEU A 877 15.25 2.65 -13.43
N THR A 878 15.83 3.60 -14.16
CA THR A 878 17.19 3.49 -14.70
C THR A 878 18.02 4.73 -14.37
N PRO A 879 18.50 4.89 -13.12
CA PRO A 879 19.13 6.13 -12.64
C PRO A 879 20.32 6.64 -13.47
N SER A 880 21.05 5.74 -14.12
CA SER A 880 22.21 6.06 -14.98
C SER A 880 21.94 5.73 -16.46
N GLY A 881 20.68 5.47 -16.83
CA GLY A 881 20.30 4.87 -18.10
C GLY A 881 20.68 3.38 -18.21
N THR A 882 20.23 2.72 -19.27
CA THR A 882 20.47 1.30 -19.53
C THR A 882 21.84 1.07 -20.19
N PHE A 883 22.86 0.76 -19.39
CA PHE A 883 24.22 0.49 -19.89
C PHE A 883 24.56 -1.00 -20.06
N ASP A 884 23.74 -1.90 -19.51
CA ASP A 884 23.89 -3.36 -19.54
C ASP A 884 22.89 -4.07 -20.47
N ILE A 885 21.99 -3.31 -21.10
CA ILE A 885 21.06 -3.81 -22.12
C ILE A 885 21.35 -3.10 -23.45
N LEU A 886 21.16 -3.83 -24.56
CA LEU A 886 21.16 -3.24 -25.89
C LEU A 886 19.99 -2.26 -26.02
N LYS A 887 20.19 -1.12 -26.67
CA LYS A 887 19.10 -0.15 -26.82
C LYS A 887 17.90 -0.74 -27.57
N ASP A 888 16.70 -0.34 -27.16
CA ASP A 888 15.45 -0.75 -27.82
C ASP A 888 15.36 -0.26 -29.27
N ASP A 889 16.03 0.86 -29.60
CA ASP A 889 16.09 1.47 -30.93
C ASP A 889 17.20 0.90 -31.83
N PHE A 890 17.81 -0.23 -31.45
CA PHE A 890 18.91 -0.83 -32.20
C PHE A 890 18.45 -1.32 -33.59
N ASP A 891 19.08 -0.80 -34.65
CA ASP A 891 18.73 -1.13 -36.04
C ASP A 891 19.32 -2.48 -36.49
N HIS A 892 18.60 -3.55 -36.14
CA HIS A 892 18.93 -4.91 -36.56
C HIS A 892 18.90 -5.11 -38.08
N LEU A 893 18.07 -4.35 -38.82
CA LEU A 893 17.93 -4.49 -40.28
C LEU A 893 19.16 -3.94 -40.99
N LEU A 894 19.64 -2.76 -40.59
CA LEU A 894 20.82 -2.13 -41.17
C LEU A 894 22.03 -3.05 -41.07
N ILE A 895 22.31 -3.59 -39.88
CA ILE A 895 23.47 -4.48 -39.66
C ILE A 895 23.33 -5.76 -40.47
N SER A 896 22.13 -6.35 -40.51
CA SER A 896 21.87 -7.56 -41.29
C SER A 896 22.10 -7.32 -42.79
N LEU A 897 21.62 -6.20 -43.34
CA LEU A 897 21.80 -5.83 -44.74
C LEU A 897 23.26 -5.55 -45.08
N VAL A 898 23.99 -4.83 -44.22
CA VAL A 898 25.42 -4.56 -44.41
C VAL A 898 26.21 -5.87 -44.40
N LEU A 899 25.91 -6.80 -43.48
CA LEU A 899 26.62 -8.08 -43.37
C LEU A 899 26.37 -8.97 -44.60
N ILE A 900 25.12 -9.05 -45.07
CA ILE A 900 24.77 -9.75 -46.32
C ILE A 900 25.47 -9.09 -47.52
N GLY A 901 25.45 -7.75 -47.59
CA GLY A 901 26.11 -6.98 -48.64
C GLY A 901 27.61 -7.25 -48.70
N LEU A 902 28.29 -7.24 -47.55
CA LEU A 902 29.71 -7.56 -47.43
C LEU A 902 30.01 -9.02 -47.82
N MET A 903 29.15 -9.97 -47.44
CA MET A 903 29.30 -11.37 -47.81
C MET A 903 29.19 -11.58 -49.33
N VAL A 904 28.17 -10.98 -49.96
CA VAL A 904 27.98 -11.02 -51.42
C VAL A 904 29.14 -10.35 -52.15
N ALA A 905 29.55 -9.15 -51.69
CA ALA A 905 30.69 -8.44 -52.25
C ALA A 905 31.99 -9.26 -52.13
N SER A 906 32.23 -9.94 -51.01
CA SER A 906 33.38 -10.83 -50.81
C SER A 906 33.36 -12.02 -51.77
N ILE A 907 32.22 -12.66 -51.98
CA ILE A 907 32.08 -13.77 -52.94
C ILE A 907 32.34 -13.29 -54.38
N ILE A 908 31.79 -12.12 -54.75
CA ILE A 908 31.97 -11.53 -56.08
C ILE A 908 33.44 -11.15 -56.30
N THR A 909 34.05 -10.43 -55.35
CA THR A 909 35.45 -10.00 -55.46
C THR A 909 36.40 -11.18 -55.47
N LYS A 910 36.17 -12.22 -54.66
CA LYS A 910 36.92 -13.49 -54.72
C LYS A 910 36.86 -14.13 -56.11
N ARG A 911 35.68 -14.16 -56.73
CA ARG A 911 35.50 -14.73 -58.07
C ARG A 911 36.19 -13.88 -59.15
N LEU A 912 36.07 -12.57 -59.07
CA LEU A 912 36.74 -11.62 -59.97
C LEU A 912 38.26 -11.71 -59.85
N ALA A 913 38.79 -11.73 -58.62
CA ALA A 913 40.22 -11.86 -58.35
C ALA A 913 40.77 -13.19 -58.88
N ARG A 914 40.07 -14.31 -58.66
CA ARG A 914 40.46 -15.62 -59.20
C ARG A 914 40.50 -15.61 -60.73
N ASN A 915 39.50 -15.03 -61.38
CA ASN A 915 39.46 -14.92 -62.83
C ASN A 915 40.59 -14.04 -63.38
N ASN A 916 40.90 -12.92 -62.72
CA ASN A 916 41.99 -12.03 -63.13
C ASN A 916 43.36 -12.68 -62.93
N ALA A 917 43.60 -13.33 -61.79
CA ALA A 917 44.83 -14.07 -61.53
C ALA A 917 45.03 -15.22 -62.53
N LEU A 918 43.95 -15.93 -62.88
CA LEU A 918 44.01 -16.99 -63.89
C LEU A 918 44.30 -16.43 -65.28
N LYS A 919 43.68 -15.30 -65.68
CA LYS A 919 44.04 -14.62 -66.94
C LYS A 919 45.51 -14.19 -66.97
N ALA A 920 46.03 -13.62 -65.89
CA ALA A 920 47.42 -13.18 -65.78
C ALA A 920 48.44 -14.34 -65.79
N ALA A 921 48.04 -15.53 -65.32
CA ALA A 921 48.87 -16.72 -65.38
C ALA A 921 48.86 -17.41 -66.76
N TRP A 922 47.84 -17.14 -67.59
CA TRP A 922 47.67 -17.71 -68.92
C TRP A 922 48.14 -16.78 -70.05
N SER A 923 48.40 -15.51 -69.75
CA SER A 923 49.16 -14.57 -70.58
C SER A 923 50.65 -14.75 -70.33
#